data_AF-A0A957BA99-F1
#
_entry.id   AF-A0A957BA99-F1
#
_cell.length_a   1.000
_cell.length_b   1.000
_cell.length_c   1.000
_cell.angle_alpha   90.00
_cell.angle_beta   90.00
_cell.angle_gamma   90.00
#
_symmetry.space_group_name_H-M   'P 1'
#
loop_
_entity.id
_entity.type
_entity.pdbx_description
1 polymer ?
#
loop_
_entity_poly.entity_id
_entity_poly.type
_entity_poly.pdbx_seq_one_letter_code
_entity_poly.pdbx_strand_id
1 'polypeptide(L)'
;FFASNFPMLIAIAGVIMLFSFWVYFGVAGWSLHFRQLQNQFLKATPAGFWLVSLIALFFGALQGLLQAIPSINRVLITPEEIPNIHAQLNMIGGVLLAMLGLVYYLLPDLTGQTAHSRLRRMSLFGITFGIAGYYVLTLMSGLQRMGYMSQGMTSIQAAQQIDWYIPFGLMIITLPILVGFSSFGLAVYRTTEAFRSEFKADFLRISKRFSGPMPDKLNRIPPIYMIGMEIVSGFFGWPGLGWLFAGKTMIAIFLMMVGPAITWAVLPMLFSPFTNTVFSQWNWLTLVVWLPASTLLSTLSLAFVLWRRNHAAQVQASAADTNAQGNNSAAKPQQRRIPRRVAVGVALIVLFLFSVPILPFFMGISDGTPLYTLMPNLAERSTGAYLQVDDGQQDGLMKLYQWNFPLDEAPADSPVLNADFIQDIVISQRGLDTSDRYQLFHLHDGNNHQMSMTGTVDESGRQLAFTINEPLDEGDYMLSIPVDGMFAGREFYYFKVSPSITALPVVASASVDTTPTTEPITETSSSPMWLEIFPLAAATISALIVIIMVQRLRQKMRAYEAVWAIAFGMFAIAAGTQLFGDLVGWTPMLARLYYILGATLVVGWLGLGTWLILVHKPWLRNVGIWFVILLTGIGIGLILQTPVNETLLVSDGWHALEKPAALTVITIITNTVGTVILVGGALWSAWIFWRQRIMPQRMYGLILLAVGAMVVAGGGSLTRLGHQQYLYIAMSIGIGLMFWGYLKTIQPRQAPNPAADARPIPEVNLATESV
;
A
#
# COMPACT_ATOMS: atom_id res chain seq x y z
N PHE A 1 25.16 12.43 17.67
CA PHE A 1 24.18 12.61 18.77
C PHE A 1 22.91 11.80 18.52
N PHE A 2 22.11 12.09 17.48
CA PHE A 2 20.88 11.31 17.23
C PHE A 2 21.15 9.86 16.81
N ALA A 3 22.15 9.59 15.96
CA ALA A 3 22.52 8.21 15.58
C ALA A 3 23.02 7.40 16.80
N SER A 4 23.87 7.99 17.63
CA SER A 4 24.45 7.34 18.82
C SER A 4 23.49 7.19 20.01
N ASN A 5 22.36 7.90 20.04
CA ASN A 5 21.35 7.80 21.10
C ASN A 5 20.00 7.28 20.60
N PHE A 6 19.93 6.81 19.35
CA PHE A 6 18.70 6.32 18.73
C PHE A 6 18.07 5.14 19.49
N PRO A 7 18.85 4.13 19.97
CA PRO A 7 18.30 3.05 20.79
C PRO A 7 17.72 3.55 22.12
N MET A 8 18.38 4.53 22.75
CA MET A 8 17.89 5.15 23.99
C MET A 8 16.59 5.92 23.76
N LEU A 9 16.46 6.65 22.64
CA LEU A 9 15.23 7.37 22.29
C LEU A 9 14.07 6.40 21.97
N ILE A 10 14.35 5.27 21.33
CA ILE A 10 13.36 4.20 21.09
C ILE A 10 12.94 3.56 22.42
N ALA A 11 13.88 3.25 23.31
CA ALA A 11 13.58 2.71 24.63
C ALA A 11 12.71 3.70 25.43
N ILE A 12 13.03 5.00 25.41
CA ILE A 12 12.22 6.05 26.03
C ILE A 12 10.81 6.10 25.40
N ALA A 13 10.70 6.07 24.07
CA ALA A 13 9.41 6.07 23.37
C ALA A 13 8.58 4.81 23.70
N GLY A 14 9.21 3.64 23.75
CA GLY A 14 8.60 2.37 24.17
C GLY A 14 8.12 2.41 25.61
N VAL A 15 8.91 2.97 26.53
CA VAL A 15 8.53 3.18 27.93
C VAL A 15 7.38 4.17 28.08
N ILE A 16 7.36 5.27 27.31
CA ILE A 16 6.25 6.24 27.30
C ILE A 16 4.96 5.60 26.75
N MET A 17 5.07 4.83 25.66
CA MET A 17 3.96 4.08 25.09
C MET A 17 3.41 3.06 26.10
N LEU A 18 4.30 2.31 26.74
CA LEU A 18 3.95 1.34 27.78
C LEU A 18 3.25 2.03 28.96
N PHE A 19 3.81 3.15 29.46
CA PHE A 19 3.20 3.96 30.50
C PHE A 19 1.78 4.40 30.12
N SER A 20 1.57 4.80 28.86
CA SER A 20 0.25 5.18 28.36
C SER A 20 -0.75 4.02 28.37
N PHE A 21 -0.31 2.80 28.03
CA PHE A 21 -1.13 1.59 28.17
C PHE A 21 -1.47 1.28 29.64
N TRP A 22 -0.52 1.45 30.57
CA TRP A 22 -0.78 1.25 32.00
C TRP A 22 -1.73 2.28 32.58
N VAL A 23 -1.64 3.54 32.15
CA VAL A 23 -2.64 4.58 32.50
C VAL A 23 -4.00 4.17 31.96
N TYR A 24 -4.09 3.70 30.72
CA TYR A 24 -5.33 3.20 30.14
C TYR A 24 -5.92 2.03 30.94
N PHE A 25 -5.10 1.03 31.31
CA PHE A 25 -5.55 -0.10 32.14
C PHE A 25 -5.95 0.35 33.56
N GLY A 26 -5.25 1.33 34.13
CA GLY A 26 -5.59 1.91 35.43
C GLY A 26 -6.93 2.63 35.41
N VAL A 27 -7.19 3.46 34.40
CA VAL A 27 -8.48 4.14 34.20
C VAL A 27 -9.60 3.12 33.93
N ALA A 28 -9.34 2.15 33.06
CA ALA A 28 -10.30 1.09 32.75
C ALA A 28 -10.62 0.26 34.00
N GLY A 29 -9.61 -0.19 34.73
CA GLY A 29 -9.75 -0.94 35.98
C GLY A 29 -10.50 -0.16 37.06
N TRP A 30 -10.28 1.14 37.18
CA TRP A 30 -10.99 1.99 38.13
C TRP A 30 -12.47 2.20 37.76
N SER A 31 -12.78 2.20 36.46
CA SER A 31 -14.16 2.30 35.96
C SER A 31 -14.96 0.99 36.09
N LEU A 32 -14.27 -0.15 36.27
CA LEU A 32 -14.89 -1.47 36.36
C LEU A 32 -15.33 -1.77 37.80
N HIS A 33 -16.64 -2.01 37.97
CA HIS A 33 -17.18 -2.48 39.24
C HIS A 33 -16.95 -3.99 39.37
N PHE A 34 -15.92 -4.39 40.11
CA PHE A 34 -15.51 -5.80 40.27
C PHE A 34 -16.66 -6.78 40.62
N ARG A 35 -17.64 -6.34 41.40
CA ARG A 35 -18.83 -7.14 41.77
C ARG A 35 -19.78 -7.44 40.60
N GLN A 36 -19.71 -6.68 39.52
CA GLN A 36 -20.57 -6.85 38.33
C GLN A 36 -19.87 -7.56 37.17
N LEU A 37 -18.55 -7.71 37.21
CA LEU A 37 -17.74 -8.29 36.13
C LEU A 37 -18.16 -9.71 35.76
N GLN A 38 -18.33 -10.56 36.77
CA GLN A 38 -18.76 -11.95 36.57
C GLN A 38 -20.13 -12.01 35.88
N ASN A 39 -21.07 -11.15 36.29
CA ASN A 39 -22.39 -11.08 35.67
C ASN A 39 -22.35 -10.56 34.23
N GLN A 40 -21.49 -9.58 33.94
CA GLN A 40 -21.32 -9.02 32.59
C GLN A 40 -20.74 -10.05 31.62
N PHE A 41 -19.77 -10.85 32.06
CA PHE A 41 -19.19 -11.96 31.31
C PHE A 41 -20.19 -13.11 31.10
N LEU A 42 -20.82 -13.61 32.17
CA LEU A 42 -21.77 -14.72 32.10
C LEU A 42 -23.00 -14.41 31.22
N LYS A 43 -23.48 -13.16 31.26
CA LYS A 43 -24.61 -12.71 30.42
C LYS A 43 -24.17 -12.28 29.01
N ALA A 44 -22.88 -12.36 28.71
CA ALA A 44 -22.25 -11.87 27.50
C ALA A 44 -22.75 -10.48 27.08
N THR A 45 -22.83 -9.56 28.04
CA THR A 45 -23.20 -8.16 27.75
C THR A 45 -22.11 -7.49 26.91
N PRO A 46 -22.39 -6.38 26.19
CA PRO A 46 -21.35 -5.62 25.50
C PRO A 46 -20.14 -5.28 26.41
N ALA A 47 -20.40 -4.94 27.67
CA ALA A 47 -19.34 -4.72 28.66
C ALA A 47 -18.51 -5.97 28.95
N GLY A 48 -19.10 -7.18 28.88
CA GLY A 48 -18.37 -8.45 29.00
C GLY A 48 -17.38 -8.71 27.85
N PHE A 49 -17.69 -8.25 26.63
CA PHE A 49 -16.73 -8.31 25.51
C PHE A 49 -15.56 -7.36 25.74
N TRP A 50 -15.84 -6.15 26.19
CA TRP A 50 -14.81 -5.16 26.54
C TRP A 50 -13.95 -5.61 27.72
N LEU A 51 -14.55 -6.29 28.71
CA LEU A 51 -13.81 -6.87 29.83
C LEU A 51 -12.78 -7.90 29.35
N VAL A 52 -13.21 -8.88 28.54
CA VAL A 52 -12.28 -9.90 28.01
C VAL A 52 -11.22 -9.24 27.12
N SER A 53 -11.62 -8.25 26.32
CA SER A 53 -10.70 -7.45 25.51
C SER A 53 -9.62 -6.77 26.34
N LEU A 54 -9.99 -6.12 27.44
CA LEU A 54 -9.04 -5.49 28.36
C LEU A 54 -8.09 -6.51 28.97
N ILE A 55 -8.59 -7.68 29.37
CA ILE A 55 -7.77 -8.77 29.91
C ILE A 55 -6.78 -9.27 28.85
N ALA A 56 -7.23 -9.52 27.63
CA ALA A 56 -6.38 -9.98 26.54
C ALA A 56 -5.31 -8.95 26.16
N LEU A 57 -5.68 -7.66 26.06
CA LEU A 57 -4.72 -6.58 25.82
C LEU A 57 -3.73 -6.42 26.96
N PHE A 58 -4.16 -6.59 28.20
CA PHE A 58 -3.28 -6.54 29.36
C PHE A 58 -2.23 -7.65 29.32
N PHE A 59 -2.65 -8.90 29.13
CA PHE A 59 -1.73 -10.04 29.06
C PHE A 59 -0.85 -10.00 27.81
N GLY A 60 -1.39 -9.61 26.65
CA GLY A 60 -0.61 -9.47 25.44
C GLY A 60 0.37 -8.29 25.47
N ALA A 61 0.03 -7.17 26.13
CA ALA A 61 0.98 -6.08 26.39
C ALA A 61 2.05 -6.47 27.41
N LEU A 62 1.69 -7.23 28.45
CA LEU A 62 2.64 -7.78 29.41
C LEU A 62 3.60 -8.76 28.73
N GLN A 63 3.11 -9.65 27.86
CA GLN A 63 3.95 -10.55 27.07
C GLN A 63 4.84 -9.77 26.10
N GLY A 64 4.31 -8.76 25.40
CA GLY A 64 5.11 -7.89 24.54
C GLY A 64 6.22 -7.14 25.30
N LEU A 65 5.94 -6.72 26.54
CA LEU A 65 6.96 -6.16 27.44
C LEU A 65 8.03 -7.19 27.82
N LEU A 66 7.61 -8.41 28.16
CA LEU A 66 8.54 -9.51 28.47
C LEU A 66 9.40 -9.84 27.24
N GLN A 67 8.84 -9.81 26.03
CA GLN A 67 9.56 -9.99 24.77
C GLN A 67 10.53 -8.84 24.46
N ALA A 68 10.26 -7.63 24.94
CA ALA A 68 11.19 -6.51 24.79
C ALA A 68 12.45 -6.64 25.68
N ILE A 69 12.44 -7.53 26.70
CA ILE A 69 13.59 -7.77 27.56
C ILE A 69 14.56 -8.71 26.83
N PRO A 70 15.81 -8.31 26.51
CA PRO A 70 16.72 -9.09 25.66
C PRO A 70 16.97 -10.53 26.15
N SER A 71 17.04 -10.77 27.46
CA SER A 71 17.25 -12.10 28.04
C SER A 71 16.05 -13.03 27.88
N ILE A 72 14.83 -12.49 27.85
CA ILE A 72 13.59 -13.24 27.66
C ILE A 72 13.29 -13.38 26.16
N ASN A 73 13.62 -12.37 25.37
CA ASN A 73 13.44 -12.37 23.92
C ASN A 73 14.15 -13.54 23.25
N ARG A 74 15.39 -13.83 23.68
CA ARG A 74 16.20 -14.97 23.22
C ARG A 74 15.49 -16.31 23.41
N VAL A 75 14.80 -16.48 24.54
CA VAL A 75 14.02 -17.68 24.84
C VAL A 75 12.76 -17.70 23.99
N LEU A 76 12.05 -16.58 23.87
CA LEU A 76 10.74 -16.54 23.20
C LEU A 76 10.81 -16.47 21.67
N ILE A 77 11.91 -16.06 21.02
CA ILE A 77 11.99 -15.94 19.54
C ILE A 77 12.49 -17.21 18.85
N THR A 78 13.29 -18.05 19.52
CA THR A 78 13.83 -19.29 18.93
C THR A 78 12.73 -20.18 18.31
N PRO A 79 11.53 -20.27 18.92
CA PRO A 79 10.34 -20.79 18.25
C PRO A 79 9.52 -19.62 17.66
N GLU A 80 9.45 -19.50 16.34
CA GLU A 80 8.66 -18.46 15.62
C GLU A 80 7.17 -18.39 16.05
N GLU A 81 6.67 -19.44 16.69
CA GLU A 81 5.32 -19.56 17.20
C GLU A 81 5.04 -18.60 18.37
N ILE A 82 5.95 -18.49 19.35
CA ILE A 82 5.71 -17.74 20.60
C ILE A 82 5.58 -16.23 20.38
N PRO A 83 6.42 -15.58 19.54
CA PRO A 83 6.23 -14.18 19.21
C PRO A 83 4.93 -13.99 18.44
N ASN A 84 4.53 -14.86 17.53
CA ASN A 84 3.29 -14.64 16.78
C ASN A 84 2.01 -14.71 17.63
N ILE A 85 2.02 -15.44 18.75
CA ILE A 85 0.86 -15.57 19.64
C ILE A 85 0.46 -14.24 20.31
N HIS A 86 1.43 -13.41 20.76
CA HIS A 86 1.09 -12.16 21.48
C HIS A 86 0.28 -11.20 20.59
N ALA A 87 0.66 -11.14 19.31
CA ALA A 87 -0.03 -10.33 18.31
C ALA A 87 -1.46 -10.84 18.10
N GLN A 88 -1.65 -12.16 18.02
CA GLN A 88 -2.97 -12.75 17.87
C GLN A 88 -3.86 -12.56 19.11
N LEU A 89 -3.29 -12.65 20.32
CA LEU A 89 -4.03 -12.35 21.56
C LEU A 89 -4.50 -10.89 21.58
N ASN A 90 -3.63 -9.94 21.21
CA ASN A 90 -3.97 -8.52 21.15
C ASN A 90 -4.99 -8.20 20.05
N MET A 91 -4.87 -8.81 18.87
CA MET A 91 -5.77 -8.53 17.74
C MET A 91 -7.13 -9.22 17.90
N ILE A 92 -7.15 -10.53 18.15
CA ILE A 92 -8.39 -11.33 18.25
C ILE A 92 -9.02 -11.18 19.63
N GLY A 93 -8.23 -11.41 20.68
CA GLY A 93 -8.69 -11.30 22.07
C GLY A 93 -8.91 -9.86 22.49
N GLY A 94 -8.06 -8.93 22.07
CA GLY A 94 -8.16 -7.51 22.40
C GLY A 94 -9.07 -6.73 21.47
N VAL A 95 -8.56 -6.31 20.32
CA VAL A 95 -9.21 -5.33 19.45
C VAL A 95 -10.53 -5.84 18.87
N LEU A 96 -10.56 -7.05 18.30
CA LEU A 96 -11.74 -7.60 17.64
C LEU A 96 -12.89 -7.84 18.64
N LEU A 97 -12.62 -8.38 19.82
CA LEU A 97 -13.66 -8.54 20.85
C LEU A 97 -14.25 -7.20 21.29
N ALA A 98 -13.45 -6.15 21.47
CA ALA A 98 -13.97 -4.80 21.76
C ALA A 98 -14.86 -4.27 20.63
N MET A 99 -14.46 -4.46 19.36
CA MET A 99 -15.27 -4.08 18.20
C MET A 99 -16.59 -4.86 18.14
N LEU A 100 -16.56 -6.18 18.38
CA LEU A 100 -17.77 -7.00 18.46
C LEU A 100 -18.70 -6.52 19.59
N GLY A 101 -18.14 -6.21 20.76
CA GLY A 101 -18.86 -5.59 21.88
C GLY A 101 -19.52 -4.27 21.48
N LEU A 102 -18.81 -3.40 20.76
CA LEU A 102 -19.34 -2.14 20.24
C LEU A 102 -20.50 -2.38 19.24
N VAL A 103 -20.37 -3.35 18.34
CA VAL A 103 -21.47 -3.69 17.42
C VAL A 103 -22.70 -4.19 18.18
N TYR A 104 -22.52 -5.05 19.18
CA TYR A 104 -23.63 -5.51 20.04
C TYR A 104 -24.25 -4.39 20.88
N TYR A 105 -23.47 -3.37 21.24
CA TYR A 105 -23.97 -2.17 21.90
C TYR A 105 -24.81 -1.29 20.96
N LEU A 106 -24.36 -1.10 19.71
CA LEU A 106 -25.02 -0.22 18.73
C LEU A 106 -26.20 -0.87 18.01
N LEU A 107 -26.27 -2.21 17.97
CA LEU A 107 -27.31 -2.96 17.29
C LEU A 107 -28.74 -2.50 17.62
N PRO A 108 -29.13 -2.33 18.91
CA PRO A 108 -30.46 -1.87 19.28
C PRO A 108 -30.78 -0.46 18.77
N ASP A 109 -29.81 0.45 18.78
CA ASP A 109 -29.99 1.83 18.27
C ASP A 109 -30.12 1.88 16.75
N LEU A 110 -29.52 0.91 16.05
CA LEU A 110 -29.52 0.85 14.59
C LEU A 110 -30.73 0.10 14.02
N THR A 111 -31.18 -0.96 14.68
CA THR A 111 -32.23 -1.85 14.15
C THR A 111 -33.50 -1.89 15.00
N GLY A 112 -33.50 -1.28 16.19
CA GLY A 112 -34.57 -1.41 17.18
C GLY A 112 -34.63 -2.77 17.86
N GLN A 113 -33.69 -3.68 17.57
CA GLN A 113 -33.69 -5.05 18.08
C GLN A 113 -32.34 -5.43 18.70
N THR A 114 -32.39 -6.27 19.73
CA THR A 114 -31.18 -6.83 20.34
C THR A 114 -30.85 -8.19 19.73
N ALA A 115 -29.56 -8.49 19.62
CA ALA A 115 -29.11 -9.80 19.20
C ALA A 115 -29.52 -10.90 20.20
N HIS A 116 -29.87 -12.07 19.66
CA HIS A 116 -30.29 -13.21 20.46
C HIS A 116 -29.22 -13.64 21.47
N SER A 117 -29.61 -13.83 22.74
CA SER A 117 -28.69 -14.01 23.87
C SER A 117 -27.80 -15.26 23.76
N ARG A 118 -28.28 -16.32 23.10
CA ARG A 118 -27.50 -17.54 22.85
C ARG A 118 -26.37 -17.30 21.87
N LEU A 119 -26.63 -16.63 20.75
CA LEU A 119 -25.61 -16.33 19.73
C LEU A 119 -24.55 -15.37 20.27
N ARG A 120 -24.97 -14.39 21.08
CA ARG A 120 -24.05 -13.46 21.76
C ARG A 120 -23.15 -14.19 22.76
N ARG A 121 -23.68 -15.14 23.53
CA ARG A 121 -22.89 -16.01 24.44
C ARG A 121 -21.94 -16.93 23.69
N MET A 122 -22.40 -17.58 22.61
CA MET A 122 -21.54 -18.42 21.76
C MET A 122 -20.42 -17.60 21.12
N SER A 123 -20.70 -16.35 20.73
CA SER A 123 -19.69 -15.42 20.23
C SER A 123 -18.63 -15.10 21.29
N LEU A 124 -19.05 -14.61 22.47
CA LEU A 124 -18.11 -14.25 23.53
C LEU A 124 -17.27 -15.45 23.97
N PHE A 125 -17.92 -16.54 24.38
CA PHE A 125 -17.22 -17.70 24.93
C PHE A 125 -16.41 -18.44 23.87
N GLY A 126 -16.92 -18.58 22.65
CA GLY A 126 -16.20 -19.25 21.57
C GLY A 126 -14.89 -18.54 21.23
N ILE A 127 -14.93 -17.21 21.08
CA ILE A 127 -13.72 -16.43 20.80
C ILE A 127 -12.80 -16.39 22.04
N THR A 128 -13.34 -16.18 23.24
CA THR A 128 -12.55 -16.09 24.49
C THR A 128 -11.79 -17.38 24.80
N PHE A 129 -12.49 -18.51 24.85
CA PHE A 129 -11.86 -19.80 25.15
C PHE A 129 -11.02 -20.31 23.99
N GLY A 130 -11.43 -20.01 22.75
CA GLY A 130 -10.64 -20.35 21.57
C GLY A 130 -9.30 -19.62 21.53
N ILE A 131 -9.26 -18.30 21.74
CA ILE A 131 -8.00 -17.54 21.75
C ILE A 131 -7.13 -17.89 22.96
N ALA A 132 -7.73 -18.09 24.15
CA ALA A 132 -7.00 -18.51 25.33
C ALA A 132 -6.39 -19.91 25.15
N GLY A 133 -7.14 -20.85 24.59
CA GLY A 133 -6.66 -22.19 24.31
C GLY A 133 -5.60 -22.22 23.21
N TYR A 134 -5.79 -21.46 22.13
CA TYR A 134 -4.79 -21.25 21.09
C TYR A 134 -3.50 -20.69 21.68
N TYR A 135 -3.61 -19.67 22.52
CA TYR A 135 -2.47 -19.06 23.21
C TYR A 135 -1.69 -20.09 24.02
N VAL A 136 -2.37 -20.84 24.89
CA VAL A 136 -1.72 -21.84 25.75
C VAL A 136 -1.08 -22.94 24.93
N LEU A 137 -1.79 -23.51 23.96
CA LEU A 137 -1.29 -24.62 23.16
C LEU A 137 -0.09 -24.22 22.30
N THR A 138 -0.14 -23.04 21.69
CA THR A 138 0.97 -22.53 20.86
C THR A 138 2.16 -22.12 21.74
N LEU A 139 1.92 -21.63 22.97
CA LEU A 139 2.99 -21.34 23.94
C LEU A 139 3.66 -22.64 24.40
N MET A 140 2.88 -23.69 24.70
CA MET A 140 3.39 -25.01 25.04
C MET A 140 4.19 -25.63 23.89
N SER A 141 3.67 -25.54 22.66
CA SER A 141 4.36 -25.94 21.43
C SER A 141 5.73 -25.29 21.31
N GLY A 142 5.78 -23.97 21.43
CA GLY A 142 7.04 -23.23 21.33
C GLY A 142 8.03 -23.59 22.45
N LEU A 143 7.55 -23.73 23.69
CA LEU A 143 8.39 -24.15 24.84
C LEU A 143 8.93 -25.58 24.67
N GLN A 144 8.13 -26.49 24.13
CA GLN A 144 8.54 -27.87 23.86
C GLN A 144 9.56 -27.92 22.71
N ARG A 145 9.33 -27.18 21.63
CA ARG A 145 10.26 -27.04 20.50
C ARG A 145 11.61 -26.51 20.96
N MET A 146 11.58 -25.52 21.83
CA MET A 146 12.77 -24.96 22.45
C MET A 146 13.52 -25.97 23.31
N GLY A 147 12.80 -26.83 24.05
CA GLY A 147 13.40 -27.94 24.79
C GLY A 147 14.21 -28.86 23.88
N TYR A 148 13.67 -29.24 22.72
CA TYR A 148 14.38 -30.05 21.73
C TYR A 148 15.56 -29.31 21.09
N MET A 149 15.41 -28.03 20.78
CA MET A 149 16.49 -27.21 20.24
C MET A 149 17.63 -27.01 21.25
N SER A 150 17.31 -26.92 22.55
CA SER A 150 18.31 -26.84 23.63
C SER A 150 19.12 -28.14 23.80
N GLN A 151 18.63 -29.25 23.23
CA GLN A 151 19.31 -30.54 23.18
C GLN A 151 20.11 -30.73 21.88
N GLY A 152 20.22 -29.68 21.04
CA GLY A 152 21.01 -29.70 19.80
C GLY A 152 20.22 -30.07 18.53
N MET A 153 18.89 -30.22 18.59
CA MET A 153 18.07 -30.49 17.40
C MET A 153 17.87 -29.22 16.55
N THR A 154 17.83 -29.36 15.23
CA THR A 154 17.50 -28.24 14.32
C THR A 154 16.03 -27.83 14.46
N SER A 155 15.67 -26.62 14.00
CA SER A 155 14.27 -26.15 14.03
C SER A 155 13.32 -27.10 13.30
N ILE A 156 13.77 -27.71 12.20
CA ILE A 156 13.01 -28.67 11.39
C ILE A 156 12.86 -29.99 12.16
N GLN A 157 13.93 -30.52 12.74
CA GLN A 157 13.87 -31.74 13.55
C GLN A 157 13.00 -31.56 14.80
N ALA A 158 13.16 -30.45 15.52
CA ALA A 158 12.34 -30.11 16.68
C ALA A 158 10.85 -29.96 16.29
N ALA A 159 10.55 -29.41 15.12
CA ALA A 159 9.19 -29.37 14.58
C ALA A 159 8.66 -30.75 14.17
N GLN A 160 9.50 -31.66 13.69
CA GLN A 160 9.12 -33.04 13.37
C GLN A 160 8.88 -33.90 14.63
N GLN A 161 9.58 -33.61 15.74
CA GLN A 161 9.31 -34.22 17.06
C GLN A 161 7.98 -33.75 17.64
N ILE A 162 7.54 -32.57 17.22
CA ILE A 162 6.19 -32.07 17.45
C ILE A 162 5.28 -32.73 16.40
N ASP A 163 4.97 -33.99 16.67
CA ASP A 163 4.15 -34.86 15.84
C ASP A 163 2.72 -34.29 15.62
N TRP A 164 1.86 -34.98 14.88
CA TRP A 164 0.54 -34.54 14.40
C TRP A 164 -0.41 -33.95 15.47
N TYR A 165 -0.20 -34.24 16.76
CA TYR A 165 -1.11 -33.85 17.85
C TYR A 165 -1.13 -32.34 18.14
N ILE A 166 -0.05 -31.58 17.90
CA ILE A 166 -0.06 -30.12 18.09
C ILE A 166 -0.84 -29.43 16.96
N PRO A 167 -0.57 -29.67 15.66
CA PRO A 167 -1.40 -29.15 14.57
C PRO A 167 -2.87 -29.57 14.71
N PHE A 168 -3.13 -30.81 15.09
CA PHE A 168 -4.48 -31.31 15.36
C PHE A 168 -5.13 -30.59 16.55
N GLY A 169 -4.40 -30.41 17.65
CA GLY A 169 -4.87 -29.66 18.81
C GLY A 169 -5.19 -28.20 18.48
N LEU A 170 -4.34 -27.54 17.66
CA LEU A 170 -4.56 -26.18 17.19
C LEU A 170 -5.80 -26.09 16.29
N MET A 171 -6.02 -27.07 15.42
CA MET A 171 -7.25 -27.17 14.65
C MET A 171 -8.49 -27.28 15.55
N ILE A 172 -8.47 -28.17 16.55
CA ILE A 172 -9.60 -28.34 17.47
C ILE A 172 -9.86 -27.09 18.31
N ILE A 173 -8.81 -26.45 18.81
CA ILE A 173 -8.94 -25.29 19.71
C ILE A 173 -9.33 -23.99 19.00
N THR A 174 -9.18 -23.95 17.68
CA THR A 174 -9.65 -22.84 16.84
C THR A 174 -11.10 -23.00 16.37
N LEU A 175 -11.70 -24.20 16.44
CA LEU A 175 -13.13 -24.40 16.14
C LEU A 175 -14.07 -23.51 16.99
N PRO A 176 -13.86 -23.33 18.31
CA PRO A 176 -14.61 -22.36 19.10
C PRO A 176 -14.52 -20.92 18.56
N ILE A 177 -13.37 -20.51 18.02
CA ILE A 177 -13.19 -19.19 17.41
C ILE A 177 -14.10 -19.07 16.17
N LEU A 178 -14.08 -20.08 15.30
CA LEU A 178 -14.94 -20.15 14.12
C LEU A 178 -16.43 -20.11 14.49
N VAL A 179 -16.84 -20.92 15.49
CA VAL A 179 -18.21 -20.93 16.02
C VAL A 179 -18.57 -19.55 16.58
N GLY A 180 -17.65 -18.91 17.28
CA GLY A 180 -17.86 -17.60 17.88
C GLY A 180 -18.06 -16.49 16.85
N PHE A 181 -17.21 -16.42 15.82
CA PHE A 181 -17.38 -15.46 14.72
C PHE A 181 -18.60 -15.77 13.85
N SER A 182 -18.88 -17.05 13.58
CA SER A 182 -20.09 -17.45 12.85
C SER A 182 -21.36 -17.09 13.61
N SER A 183 -21.36 -17.27 14.94
CA SER A 183 -22.47 -16.86 15.81
C SER A 183 -22.66 -15.35 15.83
N PHE A 184 -21.56 -14.57 15.80
CA PHE A 184 -21.62 -13.12 15.64
C PHE A 184 -22.23 -12.73 14.30
N GLY A 185 -21.72 -13.28 13.20
CA GLY A 185 -22.22 -13.02 11.86
C GLY A 185 -23.71 -13.35 11.73
N LEU A 186 -24.13 -14.51 12.24
CA LEU A 186 -25.53 -14.93 12.25
C LEU A 186 -26.40 -14.03 13.14
N ALA A 187 -25.88 -13.59 14.30
CA ALA A 187 -26.59 -12.66 15.18
C ALA A 187 -26.83 -11.32 14.49
N VAL A 188 -25.81 -10.74 13.89
CA VAL A 188 -25.92 -9.48 13.12
C VAL A 188 -26.86 -9.67 11.93
N TYR A 189 -26.69 -10.75 11.16
CA TYR A 189 -27.50 -11.05 9.97
C TYR A 189 -28.98 -11.15 10.30
N ARG A 190 -29.35 -11.87 11.37
CA ARG A 190 -30.74 -12.00 11.82
C ARG A 190 -31.29 -10.66 12.33
N THR A 191 -30.50 -9.94 13.12
CA THR A 191 -30.96 -8.68 13.74
C THR A 191 -31.09 -7.54 12.72
N THR A 192 -30.42 -7.62 11.57
CA THR A 192 -30.52 -6.64 10.48
C THR A 192 -31.52 -7.04 9.39
N GLU A 193 -32.33 -8.09 9.56
CA GLU A 193 -33.29 -8.55 8.54
C GLU A 193 -34.25 -7.45 8.10
N ALA A 194 -34.88 -6.74 9.04
CA ALA A 194 -35.78 -5.63 8.74
C ALA A 194 -35.07 -4.54 7.93
N PHE A 195 -33.89 -4.10 8.38
CA PHE A 195 -33.08 -3.10 7.68
C PHE A 195 -32.67 -3.56 6.28
N ARG A 196 -32.30 -4.84 6.10
CA ARG A 196 -31.93 -5.40 4.79
C ARG A 196 -33.14 -5.52 3.86
N SER A 197 -34.31 -5.85 4.40
CA SER A 197 -35.56 -5.89 3.63
C SER A 197 -35.98 -4.50 3.15
N GLU A 198 -35.86 -3.49 4.02
CA GLU A 198 -36.10 -2.09 3.70
C GLU A 198 -35.07 -1.59 2.67
N PHE A 199 -33.79 -1.87 2.88
CA PHE A 199 -32.73 -1.54 1.93
C PHE A 199 -32.96 -2.20 0.58
N LYS A 200 -33.36 -3.47 0.52
CA LYS A 200 -33.66 -4.17 -0.73
C LYS A 200 -34.87 -3.55 -1.43
N ALA A 201 -35.93 -3.22 -0.69
CA ALA A 201 -37.10 -2.53 -1.24
C ALA A 201 -36.73 -1.13 -1.77
N ASP A 202 -35.92 -0.38 -1.03
CA ASP A 202 -35.42 0.93 -1.44
C ASP A 202 -34.46 0.84 -2.63
N PHE A 203 -33.59 -0.17 -2.68
CA PHE A 203 -32.67 -0.43 -3.78
C PHE A 203 -33.42 -0.78 -5.07
N LEU A 204 -34.46 -1.61 -4.99
CA LEU A 204 -35.34 -1.90 -6.12
C LEU A 204 -36.08 -0.63 -6.60
N ARG A 205 -36.47 0.26 -5.67
CA ARG A 205 -37.10 1.56 -5.97
C ARG A 205 -36.10 2.63 -6.44
N ILE A 206 -34.81 2.50 -6.11
CA ILE A 206 -33.74 3.43 -6.51
C ILE A 206 -33.61 3.50 -8.02
N SER A 207 -33.80 2.38 -8.72
CA SER A 207 -33.84 2.36 -10.19
C SER A 207 -34.88 3.34 -10.75
N LYS A 208 -36.08 3.41 -10.15
CA LYS A 208 -37.17 4.34 -10.50
C LYS A 208 -36.94 5.77 -9.98
N ARG A 209 -36.20 5.91 -8.87
CA ARG A 209 -35.92 7.20 -8.22
C ARG A 209 -34.84 8.01 -8.93
N PHE A 210 -33.91 7.33 -9.63
CA PHE A 210 -32.84 7.95 -10.41
C PHE A 210 -33.01 7.80 -11.93
N SER A 211 -34.05 7.09 -12.40
CA SER A 211 -34.56 7.22 -13.77
C SER A 211 -35.59 8.35 -13.85
N GLY A 212 -35.14 9.57 -13.54
CA GLY A 212 -35.82 10.76 -14.07
C GLY A 212 -35.73 10.75 -15.60
N PRO A 213 -36.54 11.57 -16.31
CA PRO A 213 -36.36 11.75 -17.74
C PRO A 213 -34.89 12.09 -18.01
N MET A 214 -34.27 11.33 -18.91
CA MET A 214 -32.89 11.54 -19.30
C MET A 214 -32.73 13.01 -19.73
N PRO A 215 -31.74 13.76 -19.21
CA PRO A 215 -31.57 15.16 -19.59
C PRO A 215 -31.54 15.28 -21.12
N ASP A 216 -32.27 16.22 -21.71
CA ASP A 216 -32.45 16.31 -23.17
C ASP A 216 -31.12 16.34 -23.94
N LYS A 217 -30.05 16.82 -23.31
CA LYS A 217 -28.69 16.83 -23.85
C LYS A 217 -28.10 15.43 -24.04
N LEU A 218 -28.41 14.47 -23.17
CA LEU A 218 -27.98 13.07 -23.29
C LEU A 218 -28.81 12.28 -24.31
N ASN A 219 -30.09 12.64 -24.51
CA ASN A 219 -30.93 12.07 -25.57
C ASN A 219 -30.44 12.40 -26.99
N ARG A 220 -29.60 13.44 -27.13
CA ARG A 220 -29.02 13.88 -28.41
C ARG A 220 -27.72 13.16 -28.78
N ILE A 221 -27.17 12.32 -27.90
CA ILE A 221 -25.94 11.58 -28.21
C ILE A 221 -26.30 10.50 -29.24
N PRO A 222 -25.68 10.50 -30.43
CA PRO A 222 -25.99 9.49 -31.44
C PRO A 222 -25.56 8.09 -30.98
N PRO A 223 -26.31 7.02 -31.31
CA PRO A 223 -25.99 5.64 -30.90
C PRO A 223 -24.56 5.19 -31.21
N ILE A 224 -23.98 5.68 -32.31
CA ILE A 224 -22.59 5.40 -32.72
C ILE A 224 -21.58 5.82 -31.64
N TYR A 225 -21.81 6.95 -30.94
CA TYR A 225 -20.92 7.42 -29.88
C TYR A 225 -21.06 6.58 -28.61
N MET A 226 -22.27 6.08 -28.31
CA MET A 226 -22.50 5.18 -27.17
C MET A 226 -21.79 3.84 -27.40
N ILE A 227 -21.91 3.29 -28.61
CA ILE A 227 -21.21 2.08 -29.04
C ILE A 227 -19.70 2.31 -29.02
N GLY A 228 -19.20 3.44 -29.55
CA GLY A 228 -17.79 3.79 -29.52
C GLY A 228 -17.22 3.90 -28.10
N MET A 229 -17.95 4.52 -27.17
CA MET A 229 -17.58 4.58 -25.76
C MET A 229 -17.52 3.19 -25.12
N GLU A 230 -18.46 2.29 -25.45
CA GLU A 230 -18.44 0.91 -24.95
C GLU A 230 -17.26 0.10 -25.51
N ILE A 231 -16.95 0.24 -26.80
CA ILE A 231 -15.82 -0.42 -27.44
C ILE A 231 -14.52 0.03 -26.77
N VAL A 232 -14.29 1.35 -26.69
CA VAL A 232 -13.06 1.89 -26.10
C VAL A 232 -12.93 1.45 -24.65
N SER A 233 -13.97 1.64 -23.83
CA SER A 233 -13.90 1.29 -22.41
C SER A 233 -13.78 -0.22 -22.16
N GLY A 234 -14.50 -1.05 -22.94
CA GLY A 234 -14.40 -2.50 -22.89
C GLY A 234 -12.99 -3.02 -23.19
N PHE A 235 -12.30 -2.46 -24.19
CA PHE A 235 -10.94 -2.88 -24.55
C PHE A 235 -9.92 -2.63 -23.44
N PHE A 236 -10.21 -1.70 -22.51
CA PHE A 236 -9.41 -1.45 -21.31
C PHE A 236 -9.89 -2.24 -20.08
N GLY A 237 -10.81 -3.19 -20.25
CA GLY A 237 -11.39 -3.99 -19.16
C GLY A 237 -12.46 -3.26 -18.35
N TRP A 238 -12.99 -2.16 -18.89
CA TRP A 238 -14.01 -1.31 -18.25
C TRP A 238 -15.33 -1.29 -19.05
N PRO A 239 -15.98 -2.44 -19.31
CA PRO A 239 -17.29 -2.45 -19.95
C PRO A 239 -18.32 -1.67 -19.11
N GLY A 240 -19.31 -1.06 -19.77
CA GLY A 240 -20.42 -0.37 -19.11
C GLY A 240 -20.50 1.14 -19.36
N LEU A 241 -19.49 1.76 -19.96
CA LEU A 241 -19.52 3.21 -20.22
C LEU A 241 -20.59 3.58 -21.24
N GLY A 242 -20.73 2.83 -22.33
CA GLY A 242 -21.78 3.07 -23.33
C GLY A 242 -23.18 2.79 -22.76
N TRP A 243 -23.31 1.81 -21.86
CA TRP A 243 -24.55 1.52 -21.13
C TRP A 243 -25.00 2.69 -20.25
N LEU A 244 -24.04 3.43 -19.68
CA LEU A 244 -24.33 4.60 -18.86
C LEU A 244 -25.01 5.68 -19.70
N PHE A 245 -24.45 5.98 -20.87
CA PHE A 245 -24.99 6.97 -21.80
C PHE A 245 -26.26 6.49 -22.53
N ALA A 246 -26.47 5.18 -22.64
CA ALA A 246 -27.74 4.60 -23.12
C ALA A 246 -28.87 4.64 -22.07
N GLY A 247 -28.60 5.10 -20.84
CA GLY A 247 -29.60 5.26 -19.79
C GLY A 247 -29.88 3.98 -19.00
N LYS A 248 -29.00 2.99 -19.11
CA LYS A 248 -29.07 1.73 -18.37
C LYS A 248 -28.10 1.75 -17.19
N THR A 249 -28.24 2.75 -16.34
CA THR A 249 -27.30 3.08 -15.26
C THR A 249 -26.97 1.90 -14.33
N MET A 250 -27.93 1.04 -14.02
CA MET A 250 -27.68 -0.13 -13.15
C MET A 250 -26.80 -1.18 -13.84
N ILE A 251 -27.03 -1.44 -15.13
CA ILE A 251 -26.21 -2.36 -15.93
C ILE A 251 -24.82 -1.77 -16.09
N ALA A 252 -24.74 -0.46 -16.37
CA ALA A 252 -23.50 0.28 -16.47
C ALA A 252 -22.65 0.18 -15.20
N ILE A 253 -23.23 0.50 -14.03
CA ILE A 253 -22.53 0.42 -12.74
C ILE A 253 -22.06 -1.02 -12.47
N PHE A 254 -22.91 -2.01 -12.71
CA PHE A 254 -22.55 -3.41 -12.53
C PHE A 254 -21.35 -3.80 -13.41
N LEU A 255 -21.41 -3.52 -14.70
CA LEU A 255 -20.32 -3.81 -15.64
C LEU A 255 -19.04 -3.04 -15.31
N MET A 256 -19.15 -1.76 -14.93
CA MET A 256 -18.00 -0.94 -14.56
C MET A 256 -17.37 -1.33 -13.22
N MET A 257 -18.06 -2.07 -12.36
CA MET A 257 -17.49 -2.65 -11.13
C MET A 257 -16.88 -4.03 -11.38
N VAL A 258 -17.62 -4.90 -12.08
CA VAL A 258 -17.25 -6.30 -12.27
C VAL A 258 -16.17 -6.45 -13.33
N GLY A 259 -16.26 -5.71 -14.44
CA GLY A 259 -15.32 -5.78 -15.54
C GLY A 259 -13.86 -5.56 -15.12
N PRO A 260 -13.53 -4.47 -14.41
CA PRO A 260 -12.16 -4.21 -13.95
C PRO A 260 -11.71 -5.21 -12.88
N ALA A 261 -12.61 -5.65 -12.00
CA ALA A 261 -12.28 -6.64 -10.98
C ALA A 261 -11.89 -7.99 -11.63
N ILE A 262 -12.63 -8.43 -12.66
CA ILE A 262 -12.29 -9.65 -13.37
C ILE A 262 -10.99 -9.46 -14.17
N THR A 263 -10.90 -8.37 -14.93
CA THR A 263 -9.79 -8.14 -15.88
C THR A 263 -8.47 -7.87 -15.18
N TRP A 264 -8.48 -7.11 -14.08
CA TRP A 264 -7.26 -6.57 -13.46
C TRP A 264 -6.97 -7.13 -12.07
N ALA A 265 -7.84 -7.95 -11.49
CA ALA A 265 -7.56 -8.64 -10.24
C ALA A 265 -7.68 -10.16 -10.37
N VAL A 266 -8.83 -10.67 -10.81
CA VAL A 266 -9.09 -12.12 -10.85
C VAL A 266 -8.25 -12.81 -11.93
N LEU A 267 -8.29 -12.33 -13.17
CA LEU A 267 -7.54 -12.96 -14.26
C LEU A 267 -6.02 -12.96 -14.00
N PRO A 268 -5.39 -11.85 -13.58
CA PRO A 268 -3.96 -11.85 -13.23
C PRO A 268 -3.61 -12.84 -12.13
N MET A 269 -4.50 -13.04 -11.15
CA MET A 269 -4.31 -14.05 -10.13
C MET A 269 -4.41 -15.48 -10.70
N LEU A 270 -5.26 -15.71 -11.69
CA LEU A 270 -5.45 -17.02 -12.31
C LEU A 270 -4.37 -17.38 -13.34
N PHE A 271 -3.93 -16.44 -14.17
CA PHE A 271 -2.86 -16.69 -15.15
C PHE A 271 -1.46 -16.42 -14.59
N SER A 272 -1.35 -16.11 -13.29
CA SER A 272 -0.07 -15.89 -12.63
C SER A 272 0.81 -17.14 -12.78
N PRO A 273 2.09 -16.98 -13.17
CA PRO A 273 3.02 -18.11 -13.27
C PRO A 273 3.30 -18.78 -11.92
N PHE A 274 2.89 -18.15 -10.81
CA PHE A 274 3.00 -18.68 -9.45
C PHE A 274 1.76 -19.48 -9.00
N THR A 275 0.77 -19.66 -9.89
CA THR A 275 -0.47 -20.37 -9.60
C THR A 275 -0.67 -21.55 -10.56
N ASN A 276 -1.14 -22.69 -10.04
CA ASN A 276 -1.31 -23.90 -10.84
C ASN A 276 -2.75 -24.00 -11.39
N THR A 277 -3.11 -23.11 -12.33
CA THR A 277 -4.45 -23.07 -12.95
C THR A 277 -4.40 -23.33 -14.46
N VAL A 278 -5.55 -23.62 -15.09
CA VAL A 278 -5.65 -23.83 -16.54
C VAL A 278 -5.24 -22.59 -17.36
N PHE A 279 -5.22 -21.40 -16.74
CA PHE A 279 -4.82 -20.15 -17.40
C PHE A 279 -3.33 -19.84 -17.27
N SER A 280 -2.59 -20.49 -16.36
CA SER A 280 -1.16 -20.23 -16.15
C SER A 280 -0.32 -20.56 -17.39
N GLN A 281 -0.72 -21.59 -18.16
CA GLN A 281 -0.06 -21.96 -19.42
C GLN A 281 -0.13 -20.87 -20.50
N TRP A 282 -1.13 -19.98 -20.44
CA TRP A 282 -1.32 -18.90 -21.42
C TRP A 282 -0.83 -17.53 -20.91
N ASN A 283 -0.49 -17.40 -19.62
CA ASN A 283 -0.02 -16.16 -19.01
C ASN A 283 -0.93 -14.94 -19.39
N TRP A 284 -0.32 -13.77 -19.58
CA TRP A 284 -1.01 -12.54 -19.96
C TRP A 284 -1.74 -12.63 -21.31
N LEU A 285 -1.45 -13.63 -22.17
CA LEU A 285 -2.18 -13.85 -23.42
C LEU A 285 -3.67 -14.16 -23.17
N THR A 286 -4.01 -14.62 -21.97
CA THR A 286 -5.40 -14.74 -21.51
C THR A 286 -6.16 -13.40 -21.64
N LEU A 287 -5.50 -12.27 -21.38
CA LEU A 287 -6.09 -10.93 -21.55
C LEU A 287 -6.28 -10.55 -23.02
N VAL A 288 -5.39 -11.02 -23.91
CA VAL A 288 -5.49 -10.77 -25.35
C VAL A 288 -6.77 -11.38 -25.94
N VAL A 289 -7.25 -12.49 -25.37
CA VAL A 289 -8.53 -13.11 -25.76
C VAL A 289 -9.70 -12.52 -24.99
N TRP A 290 -9.55 -12.31 -23.67
CA TRP A 290 -10.61 -11.84 -22.79
C TRP A 290 -11.08 -10.42 -23.11
N LEU A 291 -10.15 -9.49 -23.36
CA LEU A 291 -10.48 -8.07 -23.58
C LEU A 291 -11.34 -7.88 -24.85
N PRO A 292 -10.98 -8.41 -26.03
CA PRO A 292 -11.86 -8.34 -27.20
C PRO A 292 -13.18 -9.08 -26.99
N ALA A 293 -13.18 -10.25 -26.37
CA ALA A 293 -14.38 -11.05 -26.17
C ALA A 293 -15.41 -10.36 -25.26
N SER A 294 -14.96 -9.84 -24.12
CA SER A 294 -15.80 -9.09 -23.19
C SER A 294 -16.30 -7.78 -23.79
N THR A 295 -15.46 -7.09 -24.56
CA THR A 295 -15.83 -5.88 -25.31
C THR A 295 -16.91 -6.17 -26.34
N LEU A 296 -16.72 -7.20 -27.17
CA LEU A 296 -17.68 -7.62 -28.18
C LEU A 296 -19.02 -7.98 -27.54
N LEU A 297 -19.01 -8.77 -26.48
CA LEU A 297 -20.22 -9.20 -25.78
C LEU A 297 -20.99 -8.01 -25.22
N SER A 298 -20.33 -7.07 -24.55
CA SER A 298 -20.96 -5.88 -24.01
C SER A 298 -21.47 -4.94 -25.10
N THR A 299 -20.68 -4.74 -26.16
CA THR A 299 -21.00 -3.85 -27.28
C THR A 299 -22.16 -4.37 -28.11
N LEU A 300 -22.19 -5.66 -28.44
CA LEU A 300 -23.29 -6.29 -29.17
C LEU A 300 -24.59 -6.24 -28.36
N SER A 301 -24.49 -6.49 -27.05
CA SER A 301 -25.63 -6.39 -26.14
C SER A 301 -26.18 -4.96 -26.07
N LEU A 302 -25.30 -3.95 -26.03
CA LEU A 302 -25.68 -2.55 -26.06
C LEU A 302 -26.32 -2.16 -27.41
N ALA A 303 -25.71 -2.55 -28.52
CA ALA A 303 -26.20 -2.29 -29.87
C ALA A 303 -27.60 -2.89 -30.07
N PHE A 304 -27.84 -4.10 -29.58
CA PHE A 304 -29.15 -4.74 -29.59
C PHE A 304 -30.21 -3.96 -28.80
N VAL A 305 -29.85 -3.47 -27.61
CA VAL A 305 -30.75 -2.64 -26.78
C VAL A 305 -31.07 -1.30 -27.46
N LEU A 306 -30.09 -0.65 -28.07
CA LEU A 306 -30.28 0.61 -28.80
C LEU A 306 -31.12 0.40 -30.08
N TRP A 307 -30.89 -0.70 -30.80
CA TRP A 307 -31.67 -1.08 -31.99
C TRP A 307 -33.16 -1.28 -31.65
N ARG A 308 -33.46 -2.06 -30.60
CA ARG A 308 -34.84 -2.23 -30.10
C ARG A 308 -35.49 -0.91 -29.69
N ARG A 309 -34.74 -0.01 -29.04
CA ARG A 309 -35.24 1.30 -28.62
C ARG A 309 -35.65 2.16 -29.82
N ASN A 310 -34.80 2.22 -30.85
CA ASN A 310 -35.09 3.01 -32.05
C ASN A 310 -36.27 2.43 -32.85
N HIS A 311 -36.40 1.10 -32.93
CA HIS A 311 -37.55 0.46 -33.59
C HIS A 311 -38.86 0.75 -32.86
N ALA A 312 -38.89 0.64 -31.52
CA ALA A 312 -40.07 0.94 -30.72
C ALA A 312 -40.46 2.44 -30.82
N ALA A 313 -39.48 3.34 -30.82
CA ALA A 313 -39.71 4.78 -30.96
C ALA A 313 -40.24 5.16 -32.35
N GLN A 314 -39.78 4.50 -33.42
CA GLN A 314 -40.31 4.72 -34.78
C GLN A 314 -41.75 4.21 -34.92
N VAL A 315 -42.07 3.03 -34.38
CA VAL A 315 -43.44 2.49 -34.37
C VAL A 315 -44.39 3.38 -33.55
N GLN A 316 -43.93 3.96 -32.45
CA GLN A 316 -44.72 4.91 -31.64
C GLN A 316 -44.85 6.29 -32.30
N ALA A 317 -43.81 6.81 -32.95
CA ALA A 317 -43.86 8.09 -33.66
C ALA A 317 -44.83 8.03 -34.87
N SER A 318 -44.82 6.92 -35.62
CA SER A 318 -45.79 6.67 -36.69
C SER A 318 -47.24 6.50 -36.19
N ALA A 319 -47.45 6.16 -34.92
CA ALA A 319 -48.78 6.07 -34.29
C ALA A 319 -49.20 7.36 -33.57
N ALA A 320 -48.25 8.22 -33.18
CA ALA A 320 -48.48 9.47 -32.46
C ALA A 320 -48.68 10.68 -33.39
N ASP A 321 -48.17 10.66 -34.62
CA ASP A 321 -48.42 11.71 -35.62
C ASP A 321 -49.90 11.78 -36.10
N THR A 322 -50.73 10.80 -35.71
CA THR A 322 -52.18 10.81 -36.00
C THR A 322 -53.00 11.49 -34.89
N ASN A 323 -52.45 11.74 -33.70
CA ASN A 323 -53.20 12.25 -32.55
C ASN A 323 -52.36 13.19 -31.69
N ALA A 324 -52.87 14.42 -31.49
CA ALA A 324 -52.42 15.43 -30.53
C ALA A 324 -51.50 16.56 -31.07
N GLN A 325 -52.13 17.46 -31.83
CA GLN A 325 -52.06 18.88 -31.48
C GLN A 325 -52.55 19.07 -30.02
N GLY A 326 -51.78 19.78 -29.19
CA GLY A 326 -52.30 20.40 -27.97
C GLY A 326 -51.52 20.15 -26.67
N ASN A 327 -50.93 21.24 -26.16
CA ASN A 327 -50.64 21.58 -24.76
C ASN A 327 -49.64 20.74 -23.94
N ASN A 328 -48.52 21.39 -23.59
CA ASN A 328 -47.62 20.98 -22.51
C ASN A 328 -47.55 22.05 -21.41
N SER A 329 -47.84 21.66 -20.17
CA SER A 329 -47.47 22.40 -18.95
C SER A 329 -47.12 21.37 -17.87
N ALA A 330 -45.85 21.31 -17.45
CA ALA A 330 -45.37 20.33 -16.48
C ALA A 330 -44.79 21.01 -15.22
N ALA A 331 -45.23 20.51 -14.06
CA ALA A 331 -44.87 20.95 -12.72
C ALA A 331 -43.44 20.53 -12.29
N LYS A 332 -42.82 21.32 -11.38
CA LYS A 332 -41.47 21.10 -10.80
C LYS A 332 -41.46 20.06 -9.66
N PRO A 333 -40.46 19.16 -9.56
CA PRO A 333 -40.30 18.27 -8.40
C PRO A 333 -39.17 18.70 -7.42
N GLN A 334 -39.40 18.44 -6.13
CA GLN A 334 -38.52 18.69 -4.98
C GLN A 334 -37.32 17.72 -4.88
N GLN A 335 -36.15 18.24 -4.48
CA GLN A 335 -34.91 17.49 -4.22
C GLN A 335 -34.86 16.86 -2.82
N ARG A 336 -34.53 15.56 -2.70
CA ARG A 336 -34.26 14.87 -1.43
C ARG A 336 -32.76 14.65 -1.18
N ARG A 337 -32.38 14.71 0.11
CA ARG A 337 -31.00 14.69 0.68
C ARG A 337 -30.40 13.27 0.76
N ILE A 338 -29.06 13.19 0.75
CA ILE A 338 -28.27 11.97 1.03
C ILE A 338 -27.89 11.98 2.53
N PRO A 339 -28.01 10.85 3.26
CA PRO A 339 -27.78 10.80 4.71
C PRO A 339 -26.29 10.79 5.10
N ARG A 340 -25.97 11.53 6.17
CA ARG A 340 -24.62 11.77 6.74
C ARG A 340 -23.81 10.52 7.08
N ARG A 341 -24.44 9.35 7.24
CA ARG A 341 -23.79 8.08 7.64
C ARG A 341 -22.92 7.47 6.54
N VAL A 342 -23.24 7.73 5.26
CA VAL A 342 -22.45 7.24 4.12
C VAL A 342 -21.10 7.97 4.00
N ALA A 343 -21.05 9.25 4.39
CA ALA A 343 -19.80 10.02 4.40
C ALA A 343 -18.83 9.59 5.51
N VAL A 344 -19.36 9.13 6.65
CA VAL A 344 -18.55 8.64 7.79
C VAL A 344 -17.94 7.27 7.48
N GLY A 345 -18.68 6.39 6.81
CA GLY A 345 -18.16 5.09 6.36
C GLY A 345 -17.01 5.22 5.35
N VAL A 346 -17.11 6.17 4.41
CA VAL A 346 -16.04 6.45 3.45
C VAL A 346 -14.81 7.04 4.15
N ALA A 347 -14.98 7.90 5.16
CA ALA A 347 -13.88 8.48 5.92
C ALA A 347 -13.10 7.42 6.74
N LEU A 348 -13.78 6.43 7.33
CA LEU A 348 -13.15 5.36 8.11
C LEU A 348 -12.38 4.37 7.23
N ILE A 349 -12.87 4.08 6.02
CA ILE A 349 -12.17 3.22 5.04
C ILE A 349 -10.89 3.90 4.55
N VAL A 350 -10.94 5.22 4.30
CA VAL A 350 -9.75 6.01 3.96
C VAL A 350 -8.75 6.02 5.12
N LEU A 351 -9.21 6.17 6.37
CA LEU A 351 -8.33 6.16 7.55
C LEU A 351 -7.65 4.79 7.77
N PHE A 352 -8.38 3.70 7.53
CA PHE A 352 -7.84 2.33 7.59
C PHE A 352 -6.79 2.08 6.50
N LEU A 353 -7.06 2.47 5.26
CA LEU A 353 -6.11 2.36 4.14
C LEU A 353 -4.84 3.21 4.34
N PHE A 354 -4.92 4.31 5.09
CA PHE A 354 -3.77 5.12 5.49
C PHE A 354 -2.94 4.49 6.63
N SER A 355 -3.47 3.52 7.38
CA SER A 355 -2.77 2.89 8.52
C SER A 355 -1.91 1.68 8.14
N VAL A 356 -2.23 1.03 7.01
CA VAL A 356 -1.54 -0.17 6.50
C VAL A 356 -0.07 0.08 6.10
N PRO A 357 0.33 1.25 5.57
CA PRO A 357 1.74 1.54 5.25
C PRO A 357 2.57 2.04 6.44
N ILE A 358 1.93 2.34 7.58
CA ILE A 358 2.58 3.01 8.72
C ILE A 358 3.20 1.98 9.70
N LEU A 359 2.65 0.78 9.77
CA LEU A 359 3.13 -0.29 10.64
C LEU A 359 4.58 -0.76 10.40
N PRO A 360 5.08 -0.86 9.15
CA PRO A 360 6.48 -1.20 8.91
C PRO A 360 7.47 -0.09 9.31
N PHE A 361 7.01 1.16 9.42
CA PHE A 361 7.87 2.32 9.74
C PHE A 361 8.08 2.50 11.25
N PHE A 362 7.30 1.81 12.10
CA PHE A 362 7.37 1.88 13.56
C PHE A 362 7.87 0.58 14.22
N MET A 363 8.00 -0.52 13.49
CA MET A 363 8.51 -1.81 13.98
C MET A 363 10.03 -1.90 13.77
N GLY A 364 10.79 -1.10 14.51
CA GLY A 364 12.26 -1.14 14.53
C GLY A 364 12.80 -2.57 14.46
N ILE A 365 13.72 -2.79 13.52
CA ILE A 365 14.50 -4.03 13.36
C ILE A 365 15.16 -4.33 14.71
N SER A 366 15.00 -5.54 15.22
CA SER A 366 15.53 -5.96 16.51
C SER A 366 17.02 -6.30 16.42
N ASP A 367 17.82 -5.75 17.34
CA ASP A 367 19.22 -6.12 17.58
C ASP A 367 19.29 -7.46 18.34
N GLY A 368 19.17 -8.58 17.61
CA GLY A 368 19.37 -9.91 18.15
C GLY A 368 20.35 -10.70 17.28
N THR A 369 21.39 -11.24 17.92
CA THR A 369 22.38 -12.14 17.30
C THR A 369 21.66 -13.31 16.61
N PRO A 370 21.67 -13.41 15.27
CA PRO A 370 21.09 -14.56 14.57
C PRO A 370 21.87 -15.81 14.95
N LEU A 371 21.17 -16.92 15.25
CA LEU A 371 21.81 -18.23 15.36
C LEU A 371 22.05 -18.77 13.95
N TYR A 372 23.32 -18.93 13.58
CA TYR A 372 23.74 -19.44 12.28
C TYR A 372 23.61 -20.96 12.23
N THR A 373 22.87 -21.48 11.25
CA THR A 373 22.70 -22.92 11.02
C THR A 373 23.47 -23.38 9.80
N LEU A 374 24.22 -24.48 9.91
CA LEU A 374 24.88 -25.16 8.79
C LEU A 374 23.87 -25.99 8.00
N MET A 375 23.83 -25.79 6.68
CA MET A 375 23.01 -26.55 5.74
C MET A 375 23.94 -27.39 4.86
N PRO A 376 23.74 -28.69 4.68
CA PRO A 376 24.66 -29.47 3.84
C PRO A 376 24.48 -29.20 2.34
N ASN A 377 23.31 -28.75 1.89
CA ASN A 377 23.04 -28.38 0.49
C ASN A 377 22.11 -27.16 0.41
N LEU A 378 22.28 -26.34 -0.63
CA LEU A 378 21.32 -25.28 -0.98
C LEU A 378 20.05 -25.88 -1.59
N ALA A 379 18.89 -25.52 -1.04
CA ALA A 379 17.61 -25.87 -1.66
C ALA A 379 17.43 -25.14 -3.00
N GLU A 380 16.82 -25.78 -4.00
CA GLU A 380 16.56 -25.27 -5.37
C GLU A 380 15.87 -23.89 -5.45
N ARG A 381 15.28 -23.41 -4.35
CA ARG A 381 14.57 -22.13 -4.23
C ARG A 381 15.16 -21.19 -3.18
N SER A 382 16.35 -21.47 -2.67
CA SER A 382 17.00 -20.65 -1.64
C SER A 382 17.62 -19.39 -2.24
N THR A 383 17.52 -18.27 -1.53
CA THR A 383 18.11 -16.98 -1.93
C THR A 383 18.96 -16.38 -0.81
N GLY A 384 20.07 -15.73 -1.17
CA GLY A 384 20.99 -15.03 -0.26
C GLY A 384 22.46 -15.47 -0.42
N ALA A 385 23.28 -15.03 0.54
CA ALA A 385 24.72 -15.35 0.61
C ALA A 385 25.02 -16.42 1.66
N TYR A 386 25.96 -17.30 1.35
CA TYR A 386 26.35 -18.45 2.18
C TYR A 386 27.87 -18.56 2.22
N LEU A 387 28.42 -18.95 3.37
CA LEU A 387 29.81 -19.38 3.51
C LEU A 387 29.85 -20.91 3.50
N GLN A 388 30.60 -21.50 2.59
CA GLN A 388 30.94 -22.91 2.64
C GLN A 388 32.08 -23.09 3.65
N VAL A 389 31.82 -23.84 4.71
CA VAL A 389 32.75 -24.03 5.80
C VAL A 389 32.99 -25.49 6.13
N ASP A 390 34.21 -25.81 6.58
CA ASP A 390 34.65 -27.15 6.95
C ASP A 390 35.75 -27.07 8.02
N ASP A 391 35.53 -27.67 9.20
CA ASP A 391 36.53 -27.77 10.27
C ASP A 391 37.22 -29.16 10.35
N GLY A 392 37.00 -30.02 9.36
CA GLY A 392 37.47 -31.39 9.30
C GLY A 392 36.63 -32.38 10.14
N GLN A 393 35.60 -31.91 10.85
CA GLN A 393 34.61 -32.72 11.57
C GLN A 393 33.18 -32.48 11.06
N GLN A 394 32.86 -31.25 10.66
CA GLN A 394 31.56 -30.82 10.12
C GLN A 394 31.78 -29.95 8.89
N ASP A 395 31.04 -30.23 7.83
CA ASP A 395 31.00 -29.44 6.60
C ASP A 395 29.58 -28.92 6.33
N GLY A 396 29.49 -27.74 5.71
CA GLY A 396 28.20 -27.21 5.27
C GLY A 396 28.22 -25.74 4.89
N LEU A 397 27.04 -25.26 4.51
CA LEU A 397 26.77 -23.89 4.08
C LEU A 397 26.14 -23.10 5.24
N MET A 398 26.86 -22.09 5.71
CA MET A 398 26.40 -21.14 6.71
C MET A 398 25.75 -19.94 6.01
N LYS A 399 24.44 -19.74 6.21
CA LYS A 399 23.75 -18.57 5.64
C LYS A 399 24.15 -17.28 6.37
N LEU A 400 24.59 -16.28 5.62
CA LEU A 400 24.88 -14.95 6.17
C LEU A 400 23.60 -14.12 6.30
N TYR A 401 23.59 -13.25 7.31
CA TYR A 401 22.47 -12.35 7.56
C TYR A 401 22.56 -11.11 6.67
N GLN A 402 21.43 -10.72 6.09
CA GLN A 402 21.33 -9.59 5.16
C GLN A 402 21.14 -8.26 5.89
N TRP A 403 21.94 -7.26 5.52
CA TRP A 403 21.80 -5.88 5.94
C TRP A 403 21.53 -4.96 4.75
N ASN A 404 20.68 -3.95 4.98
CA ASN A 404 20.23 -3.03 3.94
C ASN A 404 21.10 -1.75 3.82
N PHE A 405 22.14 -1.62 4.64
CA PHE A 405 23.05 -0.48 4.65
C PHE A 405 24.46 -0.93 5.07
N PRO A 406 25.52 -0.29 4.55
CA PRO A 406 26.89 -0.60 4.93
C PRO A 406 27.21 -0.09 6.33
N LEU A 407 28.05 -0.82 7.05
CA LEU A 407 28.57 -0.53 8.38
C LEU A 407 30.11 -0.48 8.31
N ASP A 408 30.70 0.40 9.11
CA ASP A 408 32.16 0.59 9.20
C ASP A 408 32.85 -0.57 9.95
N GLU A 409 32.11 -1.26 10.81
CA GLU A 409 32.52 -2.46 11.52
C GLU A 409 31.46 -3.55 11.32
N ALA A 410 31.87 -4.82 11.34
CA ALA A 410 30.90 -5.91 11.29
C ALA A 410 30.04 -5.85 12.57
N PRO A 411 28.71 -5.99 12.46
CA PRO A 411 27.81 -6.10 13.61
C PRO A 411 28.39 -7.03 14.69
N ALA A 412 28.16 -6.70 15.96
CA ALA A 412 28.53 -7.58 17.09
C ALA A 412 27.96 -9.01 16.94
N ASP A 413 26.94 -9.12 16.11
CA ASP A 413 26.12 -10.30 15.87
C ASP A 413 26.57 -11.15 14.67
N SER A 414 27.59 -10.69 13.94
CA SER A 414 28.17 -11.42 12.80
C SER A 414 28.80 -12.75 13.23
N PRO A 415 28.79 -13.78 12.36
CA PRO A 415 29.43 -15.05 12.66
C PRO A 415 30.94 -14.84 12.77
N VAL A 416 31.55 -15.39 13.83
CA VAL A 416 33.00 -15.39 14.04
C VAL A 416 33.54 -16.77 13.70
N LEU A 417 34.44 -16.84 12.72
CA LEU A 417 34.95 -18.09 12.16
C LEU A 417 36.47 -18.07 12.12
N ASN A 418 37.08 -19.26 12.09
CA ASN A 418 38.50 -19.39 11.74
C ASN A 418 38.66 -19.24 10.23
N ALA A 419 39.72 -18.56 9.77
CA ALA A 419 40.07 -18.44 8.36
C ALA A 419 40.20 -19.81 7.68
N ASP A 420 40.82 -20.78 8.38
CA ASP A 420 41.09 -22.12 7.86
C ASP A 420 39.81 -22.92 7.59
N PHE A 421 38.68 -22.51 8.17
CA PHE A 421 37.40 -23.19 7.99
C PHE A 421 36.61 -22.66 6.80
N ILE A 422 36.97 -21.52 6.21
CA ILE A 422 36.20 -20.89 5.12
C ILE A 422 36.78 -21.38 3.79
N GLN A 423 36.01 -22.15 3.03
CA GLN A 423 36.42 -22.67 1.72
C GLN A 423 36.01 -21.74 0.59
N ASP A 424 34.70 -21.51 0.44
CA ASP A 424 34.11 -20.74 -0.65
C ASP A 424 32.95 -19.86 -0.15
N ILE A 425 32.61 -18.83 -0.93
CA ILE A 425 31.41 -18.01 -0.73
C ILE A 425 30.41 -18.40 -1.82
N VAL A 426 29.24 -18.91 -1.43
CA VAL A 426 28.19 -19.32 -2.38
C VAL A 426 27.04 -18.32 -2.35
N ILE A 427 26.64 -17.83 -3.52
CA ILE A 427 25.56 -16.87 -3.69
C ILE A 427 24.47 -17.50 -4.54
N SER A 428 23.24 -17.48 -4.05
CA SER A 428 22.08 -17.99 -4.77
C SER A 428 21.05 -16.89 -4.97
N GLN A 429 20.77 -16.53 -6.22
CA GLN A 429 19.72 -15.56 -6.57
C GLN A 429 19.21 -15.78 -7.99
N ARG A 430 18.01 -15.25 -8.29
CA ARG A 430 17.50 -15.24 -9.66
C ARG A 430 18.22 -14.11 -10.41
N GLY A 431 18.80 -14.40 -11.57
CA GLY A 431 19.55 -13.39 -12.34
C GLY A 431 20.88 -13.02 -11.67
N LEU A 432 21.88 -13.89 -11.81
CA LEU A 432 23.25 -13.57 -11.40
C LEU A 432 23.82 -12.47 -12.29
N ASP A 433 24.42 -11.46 -11.66
CA ASP A 433 25.22 -10.46 -12.36
C ASP A 433 26.65 -10.96 -12.66
N THR A 434 27.45 -10.15 -13.35
CA THR A 434 28.86 -10.48 -13.61
C THR A 434 29.67 -10.58 -12.31
N SER A 435 30.65 -11.49 -12.27
CA SER A 435 31.37 -11.86 -11.04
C SER A 435 32.13 -10.69 -10.39
N ASP A 436 32.52 -9.68 -11.16
CA ASP A 436 33.17 -8.44 -10.71
C ASP A 436 32.26 -7.54 -9.85
N ARG A 437 30.94 -7.70 -9.95
CA ARG A 437 29.98 -6.91 -9.17
C ARG A 437 29.81 -7.41 -7.74
N TYR A 438 30.29 -8.60 -7.41
CA TYR A 438 30.29 -9.15 -6.07
C TYR A 438 31.65 -8.89 -5.44
N GLN A 439 31.67 -8.19 -4.30
CA GLN A 439 32.90 -7.67 -3.74
C GLN A 439 32.99 -8.01 -2.26
N LEU A 440 34.16 -8.47 -1.84
CA LEU A 440 34.48 -8.76 -0.45
C LEU A 440 35.49 -7.71 0.02
N PHE A 441 35.22 -7.12 1.17
CA PHE A 441 36.09 -6.13 1.79
C PHE A 441 36.52 -6.59 3.18
N HIS A 442 37.80 -6.46 3.48
CA HIS A 442 38.31 -6.44 4.84
C HIS A 442 38.17 -5.01 5.39
N LEU A 443 37.43 -4.87 6.50
CA LEU A 443 37.15 -3.58 7.13
C LEU A 443 38.27 -3.23 8.11
N HIS A 444 38.90 -2.08 7.92
CA HIS A 444 39.97 -1.57 8.77
C HIS A 444 39.79 -0.07 8.96
N ASP A 445 40.02 0.46 10.18
CA ASP A 445 39.77 1.86 10.60
C ASP A 445 40.04 2.91 9.50
N GLY A 446 39.01 3.19 8.68
CA GLY A 446 39.01 4.21 7.62
C GLY A 446 39.55 3.80 6.23
N ASN A 447 40.03 2.56 6.02
CA ASN A 447 40.48 2.05 4.72
C ASN A 447 40.05 0.60 4.49
N ASN A 448 38.98 0.39 3.73
CA ASN A 448 38.52 -0.96 3.36
C ASN A 448 39.41 -1.55 2.26
N HIS A 449 39.98 -2.73 2.50
CA HIS A 449 40.77 -3.45 1.51
C HIS A 449 39.88 -4.44 0.74
N GLN A 450 39.79 -4.30 -0.59
CA GLN A 450 39.03 -5.24 -1.42
C GLN A 450 39.84 -6.51 -1.64
N MET A 451 39.26 -7.66 -1.28
CA MET A 451 39.86 -8.98 -1.45
C MET A 451 39.72 -9.48 -2.89
N SER A 452 40.73 -10.19 -3.39
CA SER A 452 40.65 -10.87 -4.69
C SER A 452 39.84 -12.16 -4.60
N MET A 453 38.81 -12.29 -5.46
CA MET A 453 37.95 -13.48 -5.53
C MET A 453 37.80 -13.95 -6.98
N THR A 454 37.74 -15.27 -7.17
CA THR A 454 37.45 -15.89 -8.48
C THR A 454 36.09 -16.55 -8.42
N GLY A 455 35.16 -16.12 -9.29
CA GLY A 455 33.80 -16.64 -9.32
C GLY A 455 33.59 -17.69 -10.41
N THR A 456 32.96 -18.82 -10.07
CA THR A 456 32.45 -19.83 -11.00
C THR A 456 30.93 -19.88 -10.91
N VAL A 457 30.27 -19.83 -12.07
CA VAL A 457 28.80 -19.91 -12.18
C VAL A 457 28.41 -21.37 -12.35
N ASP A 458 27.44 -21.83 -11.58
CA ASP A 458 26.86 -23.16 -11.73
C ASP A 458 26.09 -23.32 -13.05
N GLU A 459 25.95 -24.56 -13.55
CA GLU A 459 25.27 -24.89 -14.81
C GLU A 459 23.82 -24.38 -14.88
N SER A 460 23.18 -24.17 -13.72
CA SER A 460 21.82 -23.63 -13.60
C SER A 460 21.70 -22.11 -13.78
N GLY A 461 22.83 -21.37 -13.83
CA GLY A 461 22.85 -19.90 -13.93
C GLY A 461 22.23 -19.17 -12.72
N ARG A 462 22.04 -19.88 -11.59
CA ARG A 462 21.40 -19.37 -10.37
C ARG A 462 22.32 -19.32 -9.15
N GLN A 463 23.45 -20.03 -9.21
CA GLN A 463 24.45 -20.05 -8.14
C GLN A 463 25.80 -19.57 -8.65
N LEU A 464 26.45 -18.75 -7.85
CA LEU A 464 27.80 -18.22 -8.09
C LEU A 464 28.65 -18.56 -6.87
N ALA A 465 29.66 -19.39 -7.06
CA ALA A 465 30.62 -19.75 -6.03
C ALA A 465 31.90 -18.93 -6.21
N PHE A 466 32.38 -18.31 -5.13
CA PHE A 466 33.62 -17.54 -5.11
C PHE A 466 34.67 -18.21 -4.25
N THR A 467 35.82 -18.48 -4.83
CA THR A 467 37.03 -18.87 -4.11
C THR A 467 37.85 -17.62 -3.81
N ILE A 468 38.26 -17.48 -2.55
CA ILE A 468 39.06 -16.33 -2.07
C ILE A 468 40.53 -16.62 -2.40
N ASN A 469 41.18 -15.73 -3.17
CA ASN A 469 42.53 -15.97 -3.70
C ASN A 469 43.65 -15.50 -2.77
N GLU A 470 43.29 -14.89 -1.64
CA GLU A 470 44.18 -14.23 -0.69
C GLU A 470 43.88 -14.74 0.74
N PRO A 471 44.88 -14.83 1.63
CA PRO A 471 44.66 -15.27 2.99
C PRO A 471 43.75 -14.29 3.75
N LEU A 472 42.88 -14.84 4.60
CA LEU A 472 42.00 -14.06 5.48
C LEU A 472 42.72 -13.77 6.81
N ASP A 473 43.14 -12.52 7.00
CA ASP A 473 43.70 -12.02 8.26
C ASP A 473 42.60 -11.87 9.34
N GLU A 474 43.02 -11.71 10.60
CA GLU A 474 42.09 -11.46 11.72
C GLU A 474 41.41 -10.09 11.56
N GLY A 475 40.07 -10.07 11.58
CA GLY A 475 39.31 -8.83 11.42
C GLY A 475 37.87 -9.00 10.92
N ASP A 476 37.27 -7.88 10.54
CA ASP A 476 35.87 -7.79 10.12
C ASP A 476 35.77 -7.80 8.59
N TYR A 477 34.83 -8.55 8.04
CA TYR A 477 34.63 -8.71 6.60
C TYR A 477 33.21 -8.33 6.18
N MET A 478 33.11 -7.66 5.03
CA MET A 478 31.85 -7.26 4.40
C MET A 478 31.79 -7.80 2.97
N LEU A 479 30.85 -8.70 2.73
CA LEU A 479 30.47 -9.15 1.40
C LEU A 479 29.33 -8.26 0.88
N SER A 480 29.52 -7.66 -0.28
CA SER A 480 28.58 -6.75 -0.90
C SER A 480 28.07 -7.34 -2.21
N ILE A 481 26.76 -7.56 -2.28
CA ILE A 481 26.09 -8.30 -3.36
C ILE A 481 25.05 -7.41 -4.05
N PRO A 482 24.95 -7.42 -5.38
CA PRO A 482 23.85 -6.77 -6.10
C PRO A 482 22.53 -7.53 -5.89
N VAL A 483 21.45 -6.82 -5.57
CA VAL A 483 20.12 -7.41 -5.33
C VAL A 483 19.44 -7.80 -6.64
N ASP A 484 18.77 -8.97 -6.68
CA ASP A 484 17.79 -9.26 -7.73
C ASP A 484 16.52 -8.42 -7.53
N GLY A 485 16.52 -7.25 -8.15
CA GLY A 485 15.43 -6.29 -8.06
C GLY A 485 15.78 -5.03 -8.83
N MET A 486 14.77 -4.38 -9.39
CA MET A 486 14.98 -3.26 -10.33
C MET A 486 15.56 -2.00 -9.66
N PHE A 487 15.70 -1.98 -8.33
CA PHE A 487 16.53 -1.02 -7.61
C PHE A 487 17.92 -1.61 -7.48
N ALA A 488 18.89 -1.04 -8.19
CA ALA A 488 20.32 -1.26 -7.97
C ALA A 488 20.69 -0.85 -6.54
N GLY A 489 20.32 -1.71 -5.61
CA GLY A 489 20.73 -1.72 -4.22
C GLY A 489 21.79 -2.79 -4.07
N ARG A 490 22.60 -2.63 -3.04
CA ARG A 490 23.51 -3.68 -2.59
C ARG A 490 22.98 -4.21 -1.27
N GLU A 491 23.02 -5.52 -1.14
CA GLU A 491 22.90 -6.18 0.14
C GLU A 491 24.29 -6.34 0.73
N PHE A 492 24.38 -6.12 2.04
CA PHE A 492 25.62 -6.23 2.78
C PHE A 492 25.50 -7.40 3.75
N TYR A 493 26.50 -8.26 3.71
CA TYR A 493 26.61 -9.45 4.53
C TYR A 493 27.93 -9.37 5.28
N TYR A 494 27.93 -9.71 6.57
CA TYR A 494 29.08 -9.50 7.45
C TYR A 494 29.48 -10.78 8.16
N PHE A 495 30.79 -11.01 8.28
CA PHE A 495 31.40 -12.06 9.11
C PHE A 495 32.72 -11.57 9.71
N LYS A 496 33.19 -12.22 10.77
CA LYS A 496 34.46 -11.90 11.44
C LYS A 496 35.38 -13.11 11.38
N VAL A 497 36.67 -12.86 11.20
CA VAL A 497 37.72 -13.89 11.20
C VAL A 497 38.50 -13.76 12.50
N SER A 498 38.60 -14.85 13.26
CA SER A 498 39.42 -14.90 14.47
C SER A 498 40.13 -16.26 14.60
N PRO A 499 41.47 -16.28 14.76
CA PRO A 499 42.25 -17.52 14.95
C PRO A 499 41.91 -18.27 16.24
N SER A 500 41.22 -17.61 17.18
CA SER A 500 40.82 -18.18 18.47
C SER A 500 39.68 -19.21 18.38
N ILE A 501 39.00 -19.30 17.23
CA ILE A 501 37.92 -20.26 16.98
C ILE A 501 38.53 -21.60 16.54
N THR A 502 38.31 -22.66 17.32
CA THR A 502 38.93 -23.98 17.09
C THR A 502 37.99 -25.05 16.55
N ALA A 503 36.68 -24.76 16.44
CA ALA A 503 35.67 -25.64 15.84
C ALA A 503 34.48 -24.82 15.34
N LEU A 504 33.77 -25.33 14.33
CA LEU A 504 32.50 -24.76 13.90
C LEU A 504 31.43 -24.97 14.99
N PRO A 505 30.44 -24.06 15.11
CA PRO A 505 29.33 -24.27 16.01
C PRO A 505 28.56 -25.54 15.59
N VAL A 506 28.32 -26.45 16.53
CA VAL A 506 27.64 -27.74 16.27
C VAL A 506 26.24 -27.52 15.69
N VAL A 507 26.02 -27.87 14.42
CA VAL A 507 24.68 -27.86 13.79
C VAL A 507 24.50 -29.05 12.84
N ALA A 508 23.38 -29.77 12.99
CA ALA A 508 23.10 -31.04 12.34
C ALA A 508 22.92 -30.96 10.80
N SER A 509 23.63 -31.82 10.10
CA SER A 509 23.56 -32.04 8.66
C SER A 509 22.22 -32.67 8.22
N ALA A 510 21.58 -32.08 7.20
CA ALA A 510 20.36 -32.55 6.54
C ALA A 510 20.61 -33.14 5.13
N SER A 511 20.83 -34.45 5.00
CA SER A 511 20.89 -35.12 3.69
C SER A 511 19.56 -34.98 2.92
N VAL A 512 19.57 -34.44 1.70
CA VAL A 512 18.43 -34.55 0.75
C VAL A 512 18.93 -34.77 -0.69
N ASP A 513 18.28 -35.72 -1.35
CA ASP A 513 18.48 -36.28 -2.69
C ASP A 513 18.63 -35.26 -3.82
N THR A 514 19.59 -35.55 -4.70
CA THR A 514 19.89 -34.85 -5.96
C THR A 514 19.27 -35.55 -7.16
N THR A 515 18.30 -34.91 -7.83
CA THR A 515 18.05 -35.15 -9.26
C THR A 515 17.67 -33.83 -9.94
N PRO A 516 18.57 -33.22 -10.75
CA PRO A 516 18.26 -32.02 -11.51
C PRO A 516 17.69 -32.37 -12.88
N THR A 517 16.57 -31.74 -13.26
CA THR A 517 16.05 -31.74 -14.64
C THR A 517 16.39 -30.41 -15.30
N THR A 518 17.24 -30.47 -16.32
CA THR A 518 17.76 -29.34 -17.09
C THR A 518 16.82 -28.95 -18.24
N GLU A 519 16.40 -27.68 -18.33
CA GLU A 519 15.97 -27.05 -19.58
C GLU A 519 16.64 -25.67 -19.75
N PRO A 520 17.11 -25.30 -20.95
CA PRO A 520 17.86 -24.07 -21.17
C PRO A 520 16.94 -22.88 -21.52
N ILE A 521 17.23 -21.69 -20.99
CA ILE A 521 16.61 -20.43 -21.42
C ILE A 521 17.71 -19.45 -21.85
N THR A 522 17.54 -18.96 -23.07
CA THR A 522 18.40 -18.04 -23.82
C THR A 522 18.34 -16.62 -23.27
N GLU A 523 19.49 -16.00 -23.05
CA GLU A 523 19.65 -14.59 -22.66
C GLU A 523 19.37 -13.62 -23.82
N THR A 524 18.60 -12.56 -23.54
CA THR A 524 18.66 -11.28 -24.30
C THR A 524 18.34 -10.12 -23.35
N SER A 525 19.38 -9.53 -22.75
CA SER A 525 19.29 -8.32 -21.94
C SER A 525 19.32 -7.06 -22.83
N SER A 526 18.14 -6.52 -23.13
CA SER A 526 17.98 -5.11 -23.49
C SER A 526 16.76 -4.57 -22.77
N SER A 527 16.94 -3.51 -21.97
CA SER A 527 15.85 -2.80 -21.30
C SER A 527 14.82 -2.37 -22.35
N PRO A 528 13.54 -2.71 -22.19
CA PRO A 528 12.61 -2.55 -23.29
C PRO A 528 12.22 -1.07 -23.45
N MET A 529 12.40 -0.56 -24.67
CA MET A 529 12.24 0.83 -25.14
C MET A 529 10.92 1.54 -24.73
N TRP A 530 9.90 0.81 -24.24
CA TRP A 530 8.62 1.38 -23.82
C TRP A 530 8.65 2.05 -22.43
N LEU A 531 9.65 1.77 -21.59
CA LEU A 531 9.78 2.37 -20.25
C LEU A 531 10.08 3.87 -20.30
N GLU A 532 10.79 4.34 -21.33
CA GLU A 532 11.17 5.75 -21.51
C GLU A 532 10.01 6.66 -21.96
N ILE A 533 8.91 6.08 -22.43
CA ILE A 533 7.71 6.83 -22.86
C ILE A 533 7.04 7.54 -21.67
N PHE A 534 7.09 6.96 -20.47
CA PHE A 534 6.40 7.51 -19.31
C PHE A 534 7.05 8.79 -18.74
N PRO A 535 8.39 8.86 -18.54
CA PRO A 535 9.08 10.11 -18.21
C PRO A 535 8.82 11.21 -19.26
N LEU A 536 8.85 10.87 -20.55
CA LEU A 536 8.56 11.81 -21.64
C LEU A 536 7.14 12.37 -21.56
N ALA A 537 6.14 11.50 -21.37
CA ALA A 537 4.75 11.91 -21.22
C ALA A 537 4.58 12.80 -19.98
N ALA A 538 5.19 12.44 -18.85
CA ALA A 538 5.12 13.20 -17.62
C ALA A 538 5.75 14.60 -17.75
N ALA A 539 6.94 14.68 -18.37
CA ALA A 539 7.62 15.94 -18.66
C ALA A 539 6.79 16.84 -19.57
N THR A 540 6.22 16.27 -20.65
CA THR A 540 5.43 16.99 -21.64
C THR A 540 4.14 17.54 -21.03
N ILE A 541 3.38 16.70 -20.30
CA ILE A 541 2.14 17.12 -19.64
C ILE A 541 2.42 18.22 -18.62
N SER A 542 3.48 18.06 -17.80
CA SER A 542 3.84 19.06 -16.80
C SER A 542 4.27 20.38 -17.45
N ALA A 543 5.04 20.34 -18.55
CA ALA A 543 5.41 21.54 -19.31
C ALA A 543 4.20 22.26 -19.89
N LEU A 544 3.21 21.53 -20.43
CA LEU A 544 1.96 22.11 -20.92
C LEU A 544 1.16 22.81 -19.81
N ILE A 545 1.08 22.21 -18.61
CA ILE A 545 0.48 22.85 -17.43
C ILE A 545 1.17 24.18 -17.13
N VAL A 546 2.51 24.20 -17.11
CA VAL A 546 3.31 25.39 -16.83
C VAL A 546 3.03 26.48 -17.85
N ILE A 547 3.00 26.17 -19.15
CA ILE A 547 2.68 27.14 -20.22
C ILE A 547 1.31 27.78 -19.97
N ILE A 548 0.30 26.99 -19.65
CA ILE A 548 -1.06 27.48 -19.35
C ILE A 548 -1.07 28.36 -18.10
N MET A 549 -0.35 27.97 -17.04
CA MET A 549 -0.23 28.77 -15.81
C MET A 549 0.48 30.10 -16.07
N VAL A 550 1.57 30.10 -16.83
CA VAL A 550 2.32 31.33 -17.20
C VAL A 550 1.45 32.27 -18.03
N GLN A 551 0.68 31.76 -18.99
CA GLN A 551 -0.26 32.57 -19.76
C GLN A 551 -1.30 33.24 -18.86
N ARG A 552 -1.83 32.53 -17.86
CA ARG A 552 -2.79 33.09 -16.90
C ARG A 552 -2.14 34.07 -15.93
N LEU A 553 -0.89 33.84 -15.53
CA LEU A 553 -0.12 34.77 -14.70
C LEU A 553 0.15 36.09 -15.43
N ARG A 554 0.41 36.04 -16.74
CA ARG A 554 0.52 37.24 -17.60
C ARG A 554 -0.78 38.05 -17.65
N GLN A 555 -1.94 37.38 -17.58
CA GLN A 555 -3.24 38.07 -17.52
C GLN A 555 -3.53 38.65 -16.13
N LYS A 556 -3.23 37.90 -15.06
CA LYS A 556 -3.38 38.36 -13.68
C LYS A 556 -2.43 37.60 -12.77
N MET A 557 -1.51 38.33 -12.13
CA MET A 557 -0.58 37.75 -11.15
C MET A 557 -1.33 37.22 -9.93
N ARG A 558 -1.07 35.95 -9.60
CA ARG A 558 -1.61 35.26 -8.42
C ARG A 558 -0.50 34.43 -7.78
N ALA A 559 -0.17 34.73 -6.53
CA ALA A 559 0.99 34.12 -5.85
C ALA A 559 0.93 32.58 -5.81
N TYR A 560 -0.23 32.00 -5.48
CA TYR A 560 -0.40 30.55 -5.45
C TYR A 560 -0.19 29.89 -6.82
N GLU A 561 -0.62 30.56 -7.89
CA GLU A 561 -0.53 30.05 -9.26
C GLU A 561 0.91 30.14 -9.78
N ALA A 562 1.67 31.15 -9.34
CA ALA A 562 3.11 31.26 -9.59
C ALA A 562 3.90 30.15 -8.89
N VAL A 563 3.59 29.88 -7.62
CA VAL A 563 4.22 28.78 -6.85
C VAL A 563 3.94 27.42 -7.49
N TRP A 564 2.71 27.17 -7.95
CA TRP A 564 2.40 25.93 -8.68
C TRP A 564 3.08 25.86 -10.04
N ALA A 565 3.19 26.96 -10.78
CA ALA A 565 3.92 26.99 -12.03
C ALA A 565 5.40 26.61 -11.82
N ILE A 566 6.02 27.09 -10.73
CA ILE A 566 7.38 26.69 -10.34
C ILE A 566 7.42 25.20 -10.03
N ALA A 567 6.48 24.68 -9.23
CA ALA A 567 6.45 23.27 -8.86
C ALA A 567 6.30 22.33 -10.07
N PHE A 568 5.36 22.62 -10.97
CA PHE A 568 5.20 21.85 -12.21
C PHE A 568 6.38 22.04 -13.17
N GLY A 569 7.05 23.19 -13.13
CA GLY A 569 8.30 23.43 -13.85
C GLY A 569 9.43 22.53 -13.35
N MET A 570 9.62 22.46 -12.03
CA MET A 570 10.59 21.55 -11.40
C MET A 570 10.29 20.09 -11.75
N PHE A 571 9.02 19.69 -11.73
CA PHE A 571 8.61 18.33 -12.11
C PHE A 571 8.91 18.03 -13.59
N ALA A 572 8.65 18.98 -14.49
CA ALA A 572 8.95 18.83 -15.91
C ALA A 572 10.46 18.68 -16.14
N ILE A 573 11.27 19.50 -15.47
CA ILE A 573 12.74 19.43 -15.55
C ILE A 573 13.23 18.10 -14.98
N ALA A 574 12.72 17.64 -13.84
CA ALA A 574 13.10 16.37 -13.24
C ALA A 574 12.76 15.18 -14.15
N ALA A 575 11.53 15.10 -14.66
CA ALA A 575 11.13 14.04 -15.58
C ALA A 575 11.92 14.08 -16.91
N GLY A 576 12.23 15.29 -17.42
CA GLY A 576 13.09 15.46 -18.58
C GLY A 576 14.55 15.07 -18.30
N THR A 577 15.05 15.33 -17.09
CA THR A 577 16.39 14.93 -16.65
C THR A 577 16.52 13.42 -16.59
N GLN A 578 15.49 12.70 -16.13
CA GLN A 578 15.44 11.24 -16.20
C GLN A 578 15.56 10.76 -17.64
N LEU A 579 14.68 11.23 -18.52
CA LEU A 579 14.68 10.83 -19.93
C LEU A 579 16.03 11.09 -20.59
N PHE A 580 16.61 12.26 -20.33
CA PHE A 580 17.90 12.64 -20.88
C PHE A 580 19.05 11.80 -20.30
N GLY A 581 19.02 11.49 -19.00
CA GLY A 581 20.00 10.63 -18.36
C GLY A 581 19.95 9.20 -18.89
N ASP A 582 18.75 8.66 -19.11
CA ASP A 582 18.57 7.30 -19.63
C ASP A 582 19.00 7.20 -21.11
N LEU A 583 18.72 8.23 -21.92
CA LEU A 583 19.03 8.24 -23.36
C LEU A 583 20.49 8.60 -23.69
N VAL A 584 21.05 9.58 -22.99
CA VAL A 584 22.34 10.22 -23.34
C VAL A 584 23.44 9.83 -22.35
N GLY A 585 23.06 9.29 -21.19
CA GLY A 585 23.98 8.92 -20.12
C GLY A 585 23.86 9.87 -18.93
N TRP A 586 24.01 9.30 -17.73
CA TRP A 586 23.93 10.03 -16.47
C TRP A 586 25.24 10.75 -16.16
N THR A 587 25.11 12.00 -15.70
CA THR A 587 26.22 12.80 -15.15
C THR A 587 25.94 13.14 -13.69
N PRO A 588 26.96 13.46 -12.86
CA PRO A 588 26.73 13.84 -11.47
C PRO A 588 25.77 15.03 -11.34
N MET A 589 25.82 15.96 -12.29
CA MET A 589 24.92 17.11 -12.31
C MET A 589 23.47 16.69 -12.61
N LEU A 590 23.24 15.81 -13.57
CA LEU A 590 21.90 15.29 -13.89
C LEU A 590 21.31 14.52 -12.70
N ALA A 591 22.11 13.69 -12.03
CA ALA A 591 21.71 12.96 -10.82
C ALA A 591 21.26 13.92 -9.71
N ARG A 592 22.09 14.94 -9.40
CA ARG A 592 21.76 15.97 -8.40
C ARG A 592 20.51 16.75 -8.77
N LEU A 593 20.38 17.15 -10.04
CA LEU A 593 19.26 17.93 -10.56
C LEU A 593 17.94 17.16 -10.48
N TYR A 594 17.94 15.89 -10.88
CA TYR A 594 16.79 15.00 -10.76
C TYR A 594 16.34 14.88 -9.30
N TYR A 595 17.28 14.58 -8.39
CA TYR A 595 16.96 14.30 -7.00
C TYR A 595 16.43 15.54 -6.27
N ILE A 596 17.08 16.69 -6.45
CA ILE A 596 16.66 17.92 -5.76
C ILE A 596 15.30 18.39 -6.27
N LEU A 597 15.09 18.42 -7.59
CA LEU A 597 13.85 18.92 -8.15
C LEU A 597 12.72 17.90 -7.97
N GLY A 598 12.92 16.66 -8.44
CA GLY A 598 11.88 15.64 -8.47
C GLY A 598 11.58 15.03 -7.11
N ALA A 599 12.61 14.54 -6.42
CA ALA A 599 12.41 13.79 -5.17
C ALA A 599 12.17 14.71 -3.97
N THR A 600 12.85 15.87 -3.92
CA THR A 600 12.94 16.69 -2.69
C THR A 600 11.96 17.86 -2.68
N LEU A 601 11.93 18.69 -3.74
CA LEU A 601 11.30 20.02 -3.67
C LEU A 601 9.86 20.09 -4.21
N VAL A 602 9.53 19.35 -5.28
CA VAL A 602 8.24 19.51 -6.00
C VAL A 602 7.03 19.46 -5.08
N VAL A 603 6.93 18.46 -4.21
CA VAL A 603 5.75 18.25 -3.37
C VAL A 603 5.59 19.36 -2.33
N GLY A 604 6.70 19.83 -1.76
CA GLY A 604 6.71 20.97 -0.84
C GLY A 604 6.18 22.23 -1.48
N TRP A 605 6.61 22.53 -2.71
CA TRP A 605 6.13 23.69 -3.47
C TRP A 605 4.67 23.54 -3.92
N LEU A 606 4.20 22.33 -4.30
CA LEU A 606 2.77 22.08 -4.54
C LEU A 606 1.92 22.32 -3.29
N GLY A 607 2.41 21.86 -2.13
CA GLY A 607 1.81 22.13 -0.82
C GLY A 607 1.76 23.63 -0.51
N LEU A 608 2.84 24.36 -0.77
CA LEU A 608 2.89 25.82 -0.57
C LEU A 608 1.82 26.55 -1.37
N GLY A 609 1.62 26.21 -2.64
CA GLY A 609 0.57 26.86 -3.44
C GLY A 609 -0.83 26.64 -2.85
N THR A 610 -1.09 25.45 -2.28
CA THR A 610 -2.33 25.15 -1.57
C THR A 610 -2.44 25.91 -0.25
N TRP A 611 -1.34 26.02 0.51
CA TRP A 611 -1.24 26.83 1.73
C TRP A 611 -1.61 28.30 1.47
N LEU A 612 -1.08 28.88 0.39
CA LEU A 612 -1.35 30.26 -0.01
C LEU A 612 -2.83 30.54 -0.32
N ILE A 613 -3.60 29.51 -0.66
CA ILE A 613 -5.05 29.60 -0.91
C ILE A 613 -5.84 29.46 0.39
N LEU A 614 -5.47 28.52 1.25
CA LEU A 614 -6.24 28.22 2.46
C LEU A 614 -5.99 29.21 3.59
N VAL A 615 -4.77 29.73 3.69
CA VAL A 615 -4.34 30.60 4.79
C VAL A 615 -4.54 32.06 4.42
N HIS A 616 -5.54 32.66 5.07
CA HIS A 616 -5.96 34.04 4.83
C HIS A 616 -5.18 35.04 5.70
N LYS A 617 -4.56 34.59 6.80
CA LYS A 617 -3.78 35.45 7.71
C LYS A 617 -2.38 35.72 7.11
N PRO A 618 -1.97 36.99 6.95
CA PRO A 618 -0.75 37.34 6.20
C PRO A 618 0.54 36.80 6.84
N TRP A 619 0.66 36.86 8.17
CA TRP A 619 1.83 36.33 8.87
C TRP A 619 1.99 34.81 8.68
N LEU A 620 0.93 34.01 8.89
CA LEU A 620 0.96 32.56 8.68
C LEU A 620 1.25 32.20 7.21
N ARG A 621 0.76 33.01 6.28
CA ARG A 621 1.06 32.84 4.85
C ARG A 621 2.56 33.04 4.58
N ASN A 622 3.15 34.08 5.16
CA ASN A 622 4.58 34.36 5.05
C ASN A 622 5.44 33.29 5.72
N VAL A 623 5.01 32.75 6.86
CA VAL A 623 5.70 31.62 7.53
C VAL A 623 5.84 30.43 6.58
N GLY A 624 4.76 30.06 5.87
CA GLY A 624 4.81 28.97 4.89
C GLY A 624 5.79 29.25 3.75
N ILE A 625 5.82 30.48 3.23
CA ILE A 625 6.76 30.89 2.17
C ILE A 625 8.20 30.77 2.66
N TRP A 626 8.53 31.41 3.78
CA TRP A 626 9.88 31.41 4.33
C TRP A 626 10.36 30.01 4.71
N PHE A 627 9.47 29.16 5.22
CA PHE A 627 9.79 27.78 5.55
C PHE A 627 10.18 26.97 4.31
N VAL A 628 9.41 27.07 3.21
CA VAL A 628 9.72 26.34 1.97
C VAL A 628 10.97 26.90 1.28
N ILE A 629 11.20 28.21 1.33
CA ILE A 629 12.45 28.82 0.85
C ILE A 629 13.65 28.30 1.66
N LEU A 630 13.53 28.25 2.98
CA LEU A 630 14.57 27.72 3.87
C LEU A 630 14.89 26.25 3.54
N LEU A 631 13.87 25.39 3.44
CA LEU A 631 14.05 23.98 3.06
C LEU A 631 14.66 23.83 1.67
N THR A 632 14.29 24.70 0.73
CA THR A 632 14.88 24.74 -0.62
C THR A 632 16.37 25.06 -0.57
N GLY A 633 16.75 26.09 0.19
CA GLY A 633 18.16 26.47 0.39
C GLY A 633 18.99 25.37 1.05
N ILE A 634 18.46 24.75 2.11
CA ILE A 634 19.14 23.64 2.81
C ILE A 634 19.27 22.43 1.87
N GLY A 635 18.20 22.04 1.16
CA GLY A 635 18.23 20.93 0.21
C GLY A 635 19.27 21.13 -0.89
N ILE A 636 19.34 22.34 -1.47
CA ILE A 636 20.36 22.70 -2.48
C ILE A 636 21.77 22.64 -1.87
N GLY A 637 21.96 23.18 -0.67
CA GLY A 637 23.26 23.14 0.01
C GLY A 637 23.76 21.72 0.26
N LEU A 638 22.87 20.81 0.69
CA LEU A 638 23.21 19.42 0.96
C LEU A 638 23.45 18.60 -0.30
N ILE A 639 22.62 18.75 -1.34
CA ILE A 639 22.79 17.97 -2.58
C ILE A 639 24.07 18.35 -3.34
N LEU A 640 24.48 19.61 -3.28
CA LEU A 640 25.74 20.07 -3.90
C LEU A 640 26.98 19.47 -3.23
N GLN A 641 26.88 19.16 -1.93
CA GLN A 641 27.94 18.51 -1.15
C GLN A 641 27.84 16.99 -1.15
N THR A 642 26.80 16.42 -1.78
CA THR A 642 26.59 14.97 -1.80
C THR A 642 27.55 14.31 -2.80
N PRO A 643 28.39 13.35 -2.36
CA PRO A 643 29.24 12.56 -3.25
C PRO A 643 28.42 11.80 -4.28
N VAL A 644 28.97 11.65 -5.48
CA VAL A 644 28.40 10.82 -6.55
C VAL A 644 29.42 9.76 -6.89
N ASN A 645 29.01 8.50 -6.81
CA ASN A 645 29.84 7.40 -7.20
C ASN A 645 29.88 7.28 -8.73
N GLU A 646 30.97 7.74 -9.35
CA GLU A 646 31.08 7.82 -10.81
C GLU A 646 31.10 6.44 -11.49
N THR A 647 31.51 5.37 -10.78
CA THR A 647 31.53 4.02 -11.35
C THR A 647 30.12 3.43 -11.45
N LEU A 648 29.23 3.76 -10.51
CA LEU A 648 27.83 3.33 -10.48
C LEU A 648 26.89 4.25 -11.27
N LEU A 649 27.39 5.42 -11.70
CA LEU A 649 26.55 6.43 -12.35
C LEU A 649 25.99 5.96 -13.70
N VAL A 650 26.76 5.18 -14.45
CA VAL A 650 26.35 4.66 -15.76
C VAL A 650 25.25 3.59 -15.61
N SER A 651 25.31 2.75 -14.58
CA SER A 651 24.37 1.65 -14.37
C SER A 651 23.13 2.06 -13.57
N ASP A 652 23.31 2.92 -12.56
CA ASP A 652 22.31 3.18 -11.52
C ASP A 652 21.72 4.60 -11.62
N GLY A 653 22.27 5.44 -12.51
CA GLY A 653 21.84 6.80 -12.76
C GLY A 653 21.81 7.67 -11.50
N TRP A 654 20.68 8.30 -11.20
CA TRP A 654 20.55 9.13 -9.99
C TRP A 654 20.65 8.36 -8.67
N HIS A 655 20.62 7.02 -8.69
CA HIS A 655 20.85 6.21 -7.49
C HIS A 655 22.31 6.20 -7.04
N ALA A 656 23.26 6.57 -7.90
CA ALA A 656 24.68 6.71 -7.57
C ALA A 656 25.01 7.86 -6.57
N LEU A 657 23.98 8.59 -6.09
CA LEU A 657 24.10 9.59 -5.03
C LEU A 657 24.18 8.94 -3.65
N GLU A 658 25.29 9.17 -2.94
CA GLU A 658 25.51 8.74 -1.55
C GLU A 658 24.84 9.72 -0.58
N LYS A 659 23.52 9.59 -0.44
CA LYS A 659 22.67 10.59 0.22
C LYS A 659 22.96 10.69 1.72
N PRO A 660 23.35 11.88 2.24
CA PRO A 660 23.49 12.06 3.68
C PRO A 660 22.12 11.99 4.37
N ALA A 661 22.07 11.47 5.59
CA ALA A 661 20.83 11.29 6.35
C ALA A 661 19.97 12.56 6.44
N ALA A 662 20.61 13.73 6.56
CA ALA A 662 19.92 15.02 6.60
C ALA A 662 19.11 15.32 5.33
N LEU A 663 19.65 15.00 4.15
CA LEU A 663 18.97 15.19 2.87
C LEU A 663 17.75 14.27 2.76
N THR A 664 17.89 13.01 3.18
CA THR A 664 16.78 12.04 3.23
C THR A 664 15.67 12.51 4.17
N VAL A 665 16.00 13.01 5.35
CA VAL A 665 15.02 13.53 6.31
C VAL A 665 14.26 14.73 5.74
N ILE A 666 14.95 15.67 5.09
CA ILE A 666 14.32 16.83 4.44
C ILE A 666 13.36 16.39 3.34
N THR A 667 13.76 15.44 2.50
CA THR A 667 12.91 14.88 1.45
C THR A 667 11.64 14.25 2.04
N ILE A 668 11.77 13.46 3.10
CA ILE A 668 10.62 12.84 3.78
C ILE A 668 9.69 13.91 4.36
N ILE A 669 10.21 14.87 5.13
CA ILE A 669 9.41 15.94 5.74
C ILE A 669 8.69 16.75 4.67
N THR A 670 9.41 17.17 3.62
CA THR A 670 8.87 18.01 2.55
C THR A 670 7.76 17.28 1.78
N ASN A 671 7.96 16.00 1.47
CA ASN A 671 6.96 15.20 0.76
C ASN A 671 5.74 14.88 1.63
N THR A 672 5.93 14.51 2.90
CA THR A 672 4.82 14.17 3.79
C THR A 672 3.98 15.39 4.12
N VAL A 673 4.61 16.48 4.59
CA VAL A 673 3.90 17.71 4.94
C VAL A 673 3.27 18.34 3.69
N GLY A 674 4.01 18.38 2.57
CA GLY A 674 3.51 18.90 1.31
C GLY A 674 2.29 18.13 0.79
N THR A 675 2.32 16.80 0.85
CA THR A 675 1.18 15.94 0.44
C THR A 675 -0.03 16.15 1.34
N VAL A 676 0.15 16.21 2.66
CA VAL A 676 -0.95 16.46 3.60
C VAL A 676 -1.63 17.80 3.32
N ILE A 677 -0.85 18.86 3.10
CA ILE A 677 -1.39 20.19 2.79
C ILE A 677 -2.09 20.20 1.42
N LEU A 678 -1.46 19.60 0.40
CA LEU A 678 -1.99 19.55 -0.97
C LEU A 678 -3.28 18.73 -1.05
N VAL A 679 -3.23 17.47 -0.63
CA VAL A 679 -4.37 16.53 -0.71
C VAL A 679 -5.44 16.92 0.29
N GLY A 680 -5.07 17.17 1.55
CA GLY A 680 -5.99 17.60 2.59
C GLY A 680 -6.69 18.91 2.21
N GLY A 681 -5.94 19.87 1.68
CA GLY A 681 -6.47 21.14 1.21
C GLY A 681 -7.44 21.03 0.03
N ALA A 682 -7.11 20.19 -0.96
CA ALA A 682 -7.96 19.93 -2.11
C ALA A 682 -9.26 19.21 -1.69
N LEU A 683 -9.18 18.17 -0.85
CA LEU A 683 -10.34 17.42 -0.36
C LEU A 683 -11.22 18.28 0.56
N TRP A 684 -10.64 19.09 1.43
CA TRP A 684 -11.37 20.04 2.28
C TRP A 684 -12.14 21.05 1.43
N SER A 685 -11.49 21.62 0.41
CA SER A 685 -12.11 22.56 -0.52
C SER A 685 -13.23 21.90 -1.34
N ALA A 686 -13.02 20.65 -1.79
CA ALA A 686 -14.05 19.88 -2.49
C ALA A 686 -15.25 19.60 -1.58
N TRP A 687 -15.01 19.26 -0.32
CA TRP A 687 -16.05 19.04 0.68
C TRP A 687 -16.85 20.31 0.96
N ILE A 688 -16.21 21.48 1.04
CA ILE A 688 -16.89 22.78 1.19
C ILE A 688 -17.81 23.04 -0.03
N PHE A 689 -17.29 22.91 -1.25
CA PHE A 689 -18.08 23.13 -2.47
C PHE A 689 -19.25 22.15 -2.60
N TRP A 690 -19.04 20.90 -2.20
CA TRP A 690 -20.10 19.90 -2.09
C TRP A 690 -21.17 20.30 -1.06
N ARG A 691 -20.75 20.68 0.16
CA ARG A 691 -21.65 21.08 1.25
C ARG A 691 -22.47 22.31 0.90
N GLN A 692 -21.85 23.30 0.25
CA GLN A 692 -22.48 24.55 -0.15
C GLN A 692 -23.22 24.46 -1.49
N ARG A 693 -23.08 23.34 -2.22
CA ARG A 693 -23.69 23.11 -3.54
C ARG A 693 -23.31 24.16 -4.58
N ILE A 694 -22.06 24.62 -4.54
CA ILE A 694 -21.54 25.64 -5.45
C ILE A 694 -20.38 25.07 -6.27
N MET A 695 -20.22 25.55 -7.50
CA MET A 695 -19.05 25.27 -8.35
C MET A 695 -18.73 23.78 -8.55
N PRO A 696 -19.68 22.95 -9.05
CA PRO A 696 -19.48 21.50 -9.18
C PRO A 696 -18.27 21.13 -10.05
N GLN A 697 -17.97 21.89 -11.11
CA GLN A 697 -16.77 21.68 -11.94
C GLN A 697 -15.48 21.84 -11.13
N ARG A 698 -15.42 22.82 -10.23
CA ARG A 698 -14.25 23.02 -9.36
C ARG A 698 -14.12 21.90 -8.34
N MET A 699 -15.24 21.43 -7.79
CA MET A 699 -15.26 20.28 -6.89
C MET A 699 -14.67 19.03 -7.56
N TYR A 700 -15.13 18.68 -8.77
CA TYR A 700 -14.55 17.56 -9.53
C TYR A 700 -13.06 17.77 -9.83
N GLY A 701 -12.68 19.00 -10.20
CA GLY A 701 -11.28 19.34 -10.44
C GLY A 701 -10.38 19.14 -9.23
N LEU A 702 -10.85 19.52 -8.04
CA LEU A 702 -10.13 19.32 -6.77
C LEU A 702 -10.01 17.85 -6.38
N ILE A 703 -11.03 17.03 -6.65
CA ILE A 703 -10.96 15.58 -6.43
C ILE A 703 -9.91 14.97 -7.37
N LEU A 704 -9.91 15.34 -8.65
CA LEU A 704 -8.91 14.86 -9.63
C LEU A 704 -7.48 15.27 -9.24
N LEU A 705 -7.29 16.50 -8.74
CA LEU A 705 -6.00 16.96 -8.21
C LEU A 705 -5.54 16.11 -7.01
N ALA A 706 -6.45 15.84 -6.06
CA ALA A 706 -6.15 15.02 -4.89
C ALA A 706 -5.82 13.57 -5.28
N VAL A 707 -6.60 12.96 -6.16
CA VAL A 707 -6.36 11.60 -6.65
C VAL A 707 -5.05 11.55 -7.44
N GLY A 708 -4.79 12.51 -8.33
CA GLY A 708 -3.54 12.61 -9.07
C GLY A 708 -2.33 12.68 -8.13
N ALA A 709 -2.38 13.52 -7.09
CA ALA A 709 -1.34 13.61 -6.06
C ALA A 709 -1.11 12.29 -5.32
N MET A 710 -2.18 11.60 -4.95
CA MET A 710 -2.09 10.31 -4.27
C MET A 710 -1.52 9.21 -5.18
N VAL A 711 -1.84 9.22 -6.48
CA VAL A 711 -1.25 8.28 -7.45
C VAL A 711 0.26 8.50 -7.54
N VAL A 712 0.73 9.74 -7.68
CA VAL A 712 2.16 10.06 -7.69
C VAL A 712 2.84 9.63 -6.38
N ALA A 713 2.25 9.96 -5.23
CA ALA A 713 2.79 9.58 -3.92
C ALA A 713 2.84 8.06 -3.70
N GLY A 714 1.83 7.33 -4.21
CA GLY A 714 1.79 5.87 -4.23
C GLY A 714 2.92 5.28 -5.08
N GLY A 715 3.17 5.85 -6.27
CA GLY A 715 4.33 5.50 -7.10
C GLY A 715 5.66 5.62 -6.35
N GLY A 716 5.86 6.73 -5.63
CA GLY A 716 7.05 6.94 -4.79
C GLY A 716 7.13 6.06 -3.54
N SER A 717 6.04 5.38 -3.16
CA SER A 717 6.04 4.38 -2.09
C SER A 717 6.33 2.99 -2.65
N LEU A 718 5.82 2.66 -3.83
CA LEU A 718 6.11 1.40 -4.56
C LEU A 718 7.60 1.26 -4.90
N THR A 719 8.31 2.38 -5.06
CA THR A 719 9.76 2.34 -5.20
C THR A 719 10.49 1.84 -3.96
N ARG A 720 9.93 2.04 -2.78
CA ARG A 720 10.50 1.52 -1.53
C ARG A 720 10.24 0.01 -1.37
N LEU A 721 9.36 -0.56 -2.20
CA LEU A 721 8.96 -1.97 -2.18
C LEU A 721 9.60 -2.78 -3.32
N GLY A 722 10.64 -2.26 -4.00
CA GLY A 722 11.37 -3.03 -5.01
C GLY A 722 10.85 -2.92 -6.45
N HIS A 723 9.75 -2.20 -6.70
CA HIS A 723 9.21 -2.00 -8.05
C HIS A 723 9.38 -0.58 -8.65
N GLN A 724 10.53 -0.25 -9.27
CA GLN A 724 10.76 1.12 -9.79
C GLN A 724 10.07 1.44 -11.09
N GLN A 725 9.81 0.45 -11.96
CA GLN A 725 9.12 0.70 -13.22
C GLN A 725 7.75 1.36 -13.04
N TYR A 726 7.11 1.15 -11.88
CA TYR A 726 5.81 1.72 -11.57
C TYR A 726 5.85 3.19 -11.16
N LEU A 727 7.02 3.74 -10.81
CA LEU A 727 7.15 5.16 -10.44
C LEU A 727 6.73 6.05 -11.61
N TYR A 728 7.29 5.83 -12.80
CA TYR A 728 7.03 6.68 -13.96
C TYR A 728 5.63 6.48 -14.54
N ILE A 729 5.09 5.26 -14.45
CA ILE A 729 3.70 4.96 -14.79
C ILE A 729 2.77 5.76 -13.85
N ALA A 730 3.00 5.70 -12.54
CA ALA A 730 2.23 6.45 -11.57
C ALA A 730 2.40 7.98 -11.75
N MET A 731 3.62 8.44 -12.06
CA MET A 731 3.89 9.86 -12.30
C MET A 731 3.16 10.39 -13.55
N SER A 732 3.21 9.67 -14.67
CA SER A 732 2.54 10.06 -15.91
C SER A 732 1.01 10.05 -15.79
N ILE A 733 0.43 9.04 -15.14
CA ILE A 733 -1.02 9.00 -14.85
C ILE A 733 -1.40 10.11 -13.86
N GLY A 734 -0.65 10.23 -12.77
CA GLY A 734 -0.91 11.19 -11.71
C GLY A 734 -0.84 12.64 -12.19
N ILE A 735 0.17 13.00 -12.98
CA ILE A 735 0.29 14.34 -13.57
C ILE A 735 -0.81 14.61 -14.60
N GLY A 736 -1.24 13.60 -15.36
CA GLY A 736 -2.39 13.70 -16.27
C GLY A 736 -3.70 14.00 -15.53
N LEU A 737 -3.93 13.33 -14.39
CA LEU A 737 -5.07 13.59 -13.53
C LEU A 737 -5.01 14.99 -12.91
N MET A 738 -3.82 15.41 -12.45
CA MET A 738 -3.63 16.77 -11.94
C MET A 738 -3.89 17.83 -13.01
N PHE A 739 -3.41 17.62 -14.24
CA PHE A 739 -3.66 18.53 -15.35
C PHE A 739 -5.15 18.67 -15.62
N TRP A 740 -5.85 17.54 -15.73
CA TRP A 740 -7.27 17.52 -15.99
C TRP A 740 -8.06 18.19 -14.86
N GLY A 741 -7.67 17.90 -13.61
CA GLY A 741 -8.23 18.54 -12.43
C GLY A 741 -8.05 20.05 -12.46
N TYR A 742 -6.83 20.53 -12.74
CA TYR A 742 -6.52 21.94 -12.89
C TYR A 742 -7.38 22.62 -13.96
N LEU A 743 -7.49 22.04 -15.16
CA LEU A 743 -8.34 22.56 -16.24
C LEU A 743 -9.82 22.71 -15.82
N LYS A 744 -10.34 21.78 -15.01
CA LYS A 744 -11.70 21.88 -14.46
C LYS A 744 -11.85 22.99 -13.43
N THR A 745 -10.82 23.26 -12.61
CA THR A 745 -10.88 24.33 -11.60
C THR A 745 -10.92 25.74 -12.22
N ILE A 746 -10.37 25.91 -13.43
CA ILE A 746 -10.22 27.20 -14.08
C ILE A 746 -11.36 27.56 -15.05
N GLN A 747 -12.37 26.71 -15.22
CA GLN A 747 -13.51 26.98 -16.11
C GLN A 747 -14.34 28.20 -15.64
N PRO A 748 -14.73 29.13 -16.55
CA PRO A 748 -15.57 30.27 -16.22
C PRO A 748 -16.94 29.87 -15.68
N ARG A 749 -17.49 30.67 -14.77
CA ARG A 749 -18.85 30.50 -14.26
C ARG A 749 -19.83 30.79 -15.40
N GLN A 750 -20.66 29.83 -15.79
CA GLN A 750 -21.78 30.11 -16.70
C GLN A 750 -22.73 31.09 -15.99
N ALA A 751 -22.93 32.28 -16.56
CA ALA A 751 -23.85 33.27 -16.01
C ALA A 751 -25.29 32.73 -16.10
N PRO A 752 -26.15 33.00 -15.09
CA PRO A 752 -27.58 32.74 -15.21
C PRO A 752 -28.12 33.50 -16.42
N ASN A 753 -28.91 32.85 -17.27
CA ASN A 753 -29.50 33.47 -18.45
C ASN A 753 -30.59 34.48 -18.01
N PRO A 754 -30.41 35.81 -18.20
CA PRO A 754 -31.35 36.82 -17.67
C PRO A 754 -32.77 36.68 -18.23
N ALA A 755 -32.91 36.12 -19.43
CA ALA A 755 -34.21 35.92 -20.08
C ALA A 755 -35.13 34.91 -19.36
N ALA A 756 -34.61 34.11 -18.44
CA ALA A 756 -35.39 33.10 -17.72
C ALA A 756 -36.00 33.60 -16.39
N ASP A 757 -35.55 34.74 -15.85
CA ASP A 757 -35.97 35.27 -14.53
C ASP A 757 -36.98 36.43 -14.62
N ALA A 758 -37.29 36.93 -15.82
CA ALA A 758 -38.38 37.88 -16.03
C ALA A 758 -39.74 37.16 -15.99
N ARG A 759 -40.33 37.01 -14.81
CA ARG A 759 -41.76 36.64 -14.68
C ARG A 759 -42.63 37.89 -14.79
N PRO A 760 -43.76 37.85 -15.53
CA PRO A 760 -44.76 38.92 -15.47
C PRO A 760 -45.45 38.91 -14.10
N ILE A 761 -45.67 40.10 -13.54
CA ILE A 761 -46.44 40.31 -12.31
C ILE A 761 -47.92 40.06 -12.65
N PRO A 762 -48.68 39.23 -11.90
CA PRO A 762 -50.10 39.02 -12.17
C PRO A 762 -50.91 40.26 -11.76
N GLU A 763 -51.74 40.78 -12.66
CA GLU A 763 -52.79 41.74 -12.32
C GLU A 763 -53.78 41.09 -11.33
N VAL A 764 -54.00 41.74 -10.19
CA VAL A 764 -55.02 41.37 -9.21
C VAL A 764 -56.35 41.94 -9.68
N ASN A 765 -57.27 41.06 -10.08
CA ASN A 765 -58.62 41.43 -10.48
C ASN A 765 -59.50 41.53 -9.23
N LEU A 766 -59.77 42.75 -8.76
CA LEU A 766 -60.68 43.05 -7.66
C LEU A 766 -62.06 43.42 -8.22
N ALA A 767 -62.94 42.44 -8.43
CA ALA A 767 -64.39 42.66 -8.50
C ALA A 767 -65.14 41.33 -8.52
N THR A 768 -65.52 40.83 -7.34
CA THR A 768 -66.82 40.16 -7.08
C THR A 768 -66.85 39.71 -5.62
N GLU A 769 -67.27 40.58 -4.71
CA GLU A 769 -67.98 40.17 -3.50
C GLU A 769 -69.10 41.19 -3.24
N SER A 770 -70.33 40.73 -3.42
CA SER A 770 -71.56 41.38 -2.99
C SER A 770 -72.29 40.38 -2.09
N VAL A 771 -72.19 40.55 -0.76
CA VAL A 771 -73.24 40.38 0.26
C VAL A 771 -72.81 41.21 1.47
#